data_AF-A0A6J6GNE3-F1
#
_entry.id   AF-A0A6J6GNE3-F1
#
_cell.length_a   1.000
_cell.length_b   1.000
_cell.length_c   1.000
_cell.angle_alpha   90.00
_cell.angle_beta   90.00
_cell.angle_gamma   90.00
#
_symmetry.space_group_name_H-M   'P 1'
#
loop_
_entity.id
_entity.type
_entity.pdbx_description
1 polymer ?
#
loop_
_entity_poly.entity_id
_entity_poly.type
_entity_poly.pdbx_seq_one_letter_code
_entity_poly.pdbx_strand_id
1 'polypeptide(L)'
;MTEDDLSTRPVQPLAEADLDDPVVARLGREIDPPSRPAQAMHAAGRAVRSMGRWGPESWVTLAIVAGCVLFTFTQLSPSDIFSASTPAGGDMGAHVWGPAYMRDHLLPSFRLTGWTPDWYAGFPAYQFYMVLPSLAIALLSFILPYGLAFKLVAISGVLTLPIACWAFGRLTRLPFPVSPLLAVGATAFLFDRSFSIYGGNIASTLAGEFAFSISLSIAIVFLGVVGRGLETGRQRVIAPILLALTGLCHLIPFLFAIGGAIVWLAVSLARKPGFIKRVWWLACTGVVGVALMGWWLFPFYLRSGYMNDMGWEKKTNYLDLLFQRKTLDPQLVNSPPIQWVLVLALLGLVMSIAWKRRGGMFLAVLAGATAFAFVLLPQGKLWNARLLPFWYLSLYLLAAIGVAELGRTIASLLSPDPDTPRRSITIATAVVAALAGLTVLAMPLRAMPEKIALGPVKIELGGVQKDGQYHWLFLSTKESSFVPSWARWNFSGYEGKPAYPEYHDIVQTMGQLGETNGCGRAMWEHEEQHDRYGTPMALMLLPFWTDGCIGSMEGLFFEASSTTPYHFINQDELSFGASNAQRDLPYMPGAPDQAQFDLGVDHLQMLGVKYYMAITEQMITYGQANASLKQVAQSGPWIVFEVADSSVVEPLDNDPAVLTGVAPKHWLESVTPWYMDPTAWNVWPSSGGPKDWQRIAEGETPTANPTTPVAVTNTQIGRDTISFDVTKPGTPILVKVSYFPNWKVSGAEGPWRVGPNLMVVVPTSDHVTLSYGMTMVDWGSWFATILGVVGIVLLWRAGPLVFPAVVPWFRPRSSKGNASDDGDDDDDVEPALDEFAASGDTESE
;
A
#
# COMPACT_ATOMS: atom_id res chain seq x y z
N MET A 1 5.90 -40.78 23.38
CA MET A 1 5.57 -41.93 22.51
C MET A 1 6.31 -41.74 21.22
N THR A 2 7.19 -42.69 20.91
CA THR A 2 8.15 -42.66 19.79
C THR A 2 7.62 -43.39 18.56
N GLU A 3 8.22 -43.09 17.41
CA GLU A 3 7.88 -43.37 16.00
C GLU A 3 7.70 -44.84 15.55
N ASP A 4 7.64 -45.83 16.45
CA ASP A 4 7.70 -47.26 16.07
C ASP A 4 6.38 -48.06 16.13
N ASP A 5 5.24 -47.42 16.39
CA ASP A 5 3.99 -48.15 16.73
C ASP A 5 2.92 -48.23 15.61
N LEU A 6 3.26 -47.94 14.34
CA LEU A 6 2.26 -47.87 13.25
C LEU A 6 2.51 -48.74 12.02
N SER A 7 3.37 -49.77 12.10
CA SER A 7 3.48 -50.76 11.03
C SER A 7 3.16 -52.17 11.54
N THR A 8 1.92 -52.62 11.35
CA THR A 8 1.53 -54.03 11.10
C THR A 8 0.02 -54.25 11.30
N ARG A 9 -0.80 -53.99 10.27
CA ARG A 9 -2.05 -54.73 10.04
C ARG A 9 -2.30 -54.91 8.54
N PRO A 10 -2.55 -56.14 8.05
CA PRO A 10 -2.94 -56.36 6.66
C PRO A 10 -4.43 -56.04 6.47
N VAL A 11 -4.75 -55.28 5.43
CA VAL A 11 -6.13 -54.96 5.03
C VAL A 11 -6.66 -56.09 4.15
N GLN A 12 -7.74 -56.75 4.59
CA GLN A 12 -8.55 -57.63 3.72
C GLN A 12 -9.50 -56.78 2.86
N PRO A 13 -9.74 -57.15 1.59
CA PRO A 13 -10.76 -56.49 0.77
C PRO A 13 -12.17 -56.88 1.24
N LEU A 14 -13.04 -55.88 1.33
CA LEU A 14 -14.47 -56.01 1.66
C LEU A 14 -15.20 -56.85 0.60
N ALA A 15 -15.99 -57.80 1.09
CA ALA A 15 -16.90 -58.64 0.30
C ALA A 15 -18.11 -57.83 -0.19
N GLU A 16 -18.56 -58.16 -1.40
CA GLU A 16 -19.83 -57.73 -1.99
C GLU A 16 -21.03 -58.29 -1.21
N ALA A 17 -21.77 -57.42 -0.51
CA ALA A 17 -23.15 -57.66 -0.12
C ALA A 17 -23.79 -56.36 0.39
N ASP A 18 -24.54 -55.69 -0.49
CA ASP A 18 -25.79 -54.93 -0.29
C ASP A 18 -25.84 -53.75 -1.27
N LEU A 19 -26.43 -53.98 -2.45
CA LEU A 19 -26.61 -52.98 -3.51
C LEU A 19 -28.09 -52.58 -3.73
N ASP A 20 -29.02 -53.02 -2.88
CA ASP A 20 -30.45 -52.78 -3.09
C ASP A 20 -31.09 -51.78 -2.10
N ASP A 21 -30.30 -50.91 -1.44
CA ASP A 21 -30.84 -49.80 -0.64
C ASP A 21 -31.17 -48.57 -1.53
N PRO A 22 -32.45 -48.13 -1.62
CA PRO A 22 -32.87 -46.97 -2.40
C PRO A 22 -32.28 -45.63 -1.92
N VAL A 23 -31.76 -45.57 -0.70
CA VAL A 23 -31.09 -44.39 -0.12
C VAL A 23 -29.64 -44.31 -0.62
N VAL A 24 -28.97 -45.44 -0.85
CA VAL A 24 -27.62 -45.52 -1.42
C VAL A 24 -27.64 -45.19 -2.92
N ALA A 25 -28.69 -45.60 -3.65
CA ALA A 25 -28.86 -45.28 -5.08
C ALA A 25 -29.07 -43.77 -5.36
N ARG A 26 -29.48 -42.97 -4.37
CA ARG A 26 -29.56 -41.49 -4.49
C ARG A 26 -28.29 -40.76 -4.08
N LEU A 27 -27.41 -41.39 -3.31
CA LEU A 27 -26.12 -40.84 -2.91
C LEU A 27 -24.98 -41.24 -3.86
N GLY A 28 -25.19 -42.27 -4.70
CA GLY A 28 -24.20 -42.81 -5.64
C GLY A 28 -24.16 -42.20 -7.05
N ARG A 29 -24.92 -41.13 -7.35
CA ARG A 29 -24.73 -40.37 -8.60
C ARG A 29 -23.65 -39.30 -8.40
N GLU A 30 -22.43 -39.71 -8.70
CA GLU A 30 -21.31 -38.89 -9.20
C GLU A 30 -21.07 -37.57 -8.47
N ILE A 31 -20.53 -37.65 -7.25
CA ILE A 31 -19.49 -36.69 -6.85
C ILE A 31 -18.19 -37.21 -7.46
N ASP A 32 -17.92 -36.78 -8.69
CA ASP A 32 -16.59 -36.86 -9.27
C ASP A 32 -15.59 -36.22 -8.27
N PRO A 33 -14.51 -36.91 -7.86
CA PRO A 33 -13.45 -36.26 -7.07
C PRO A 33 -12.95 -35.05 -7.87
N PRO A 34 -12.64 -33.91 -7.23
CA PRO A 34 -12.35 -32.68 -7.95
C PRO A 34 -11.16 -32.89 -8.89
N SER A 35 -11.43 -32.95 -10.20
CA SER A 35 -10.47 -33.09 -11.31
C SER A 35 -9.51 -31.89 -11.47
N ARG A 36 -9.32 -31.08 -10.42
CA ARG A 36 -8.51 -29.86 -10.39
C ARG A 36 -7.00 -30.11 -10.58
N PRO A 37 -6.37 -31.17 -10.02
CA PRO A 37 -4.96 -31.44 -10.30
C PRO A 37 -4.73 -31.81 -11.77
N ALA A 38 -5.62 -32.66 -12.33
CA ALA A 38 -5.53 -33.10 -13.71
C ALA A 38 -5.79 -31.95 -14.71
N GLN A 39 -6.74 -31.05 -14.44
CA GLN A 39 -7.00 -29.88 -15.31
C GLN A 39 -5.86 -28.85 -15.26
N ALA A 40 -5.23 -28.63 -14.11
CA ALA A 40 -4.04 -27.78 -13.99
C ALA A 40 -2.84 -28.41 -14.70
N MET A 41 -2.62 -29.72 -14.55
CA MET A 41 -1.59 -30.47 -15.27
C MET A 41 -1.87 -30.56 -16.78
N HIS A 42 -3.14 -30.64 -17.22
CA HIS A 42 -3.51 -30.55 -18.63
C HIS A 42 -3.43 -29.13 -19.18
N ALA A 43 -3.68 -28.09 -18.38
CA ALA A 43 -3.45 -26.69 -18.76
C ALA A 43 -1.96 -26.39 -18.88
N ALA A 44 -1.14 -26.86 -17.93
CA ALA A 44 0.31 -26.83 -18.01
C ALA A 44 0.82 -27.64 -19.21
N GLY A 45 0.29 -28.85 -19.44
CA GLY A 45 0.60 -29.69 -20.58
C GLY A 45 0.19 -29.09 -21.93
N ARG A 46 -0.93 -28.36 -22.00
CA ARG A 46 -1.34 -27.57 -23.18
C ARG A 46 -0.46 -26.35 -23.38
N ALA A 47 -0.06 -25.66 -22.31
CA ALA A 47 0.89 -24.55 -22.36
C ALA A 47 2.25 -25.03 -22.88
N VAL A 48 2.78 -26.13 -22.36
CA VAL A 48 4.02 -26.78 -22.79
C VAL A 48 3.91 -27.27 -24.24
N ARG A 49 2.80 -27.93 -24.64
CA ARG A 49 2.56 -28.31 -26.05
C ARG A 49 2.42 -27.10 -26.98
N SER A 50 1.95 -25.96 -26.48
CA SER A 50 1.86 -24.72 -27.26
C SER A 50 3.20 -24.04 -27.48
N MET A 51 4.21 -24.29 -26.62
CA MET A 51 5.58 -23.76 -26.78
C MET A 51 6.24 -24.25 -28.07
N GLY A 52 5.91 -25.47 -28.53
CA GLY A 52 6.35 -25.99 -29.83
C GLY A 52 5.81 -25.23 -31.05
N ARG A 53 4.86 -24.30 -30.87
CA ARG A 53 4.28 -23.44 -31.92
C ARG A 53 4.71 -21.97 -31.80
N TRP A 54 5.63 -21.66 -30.89
CA TRP A 54 6.06 -20.27 -30.66
C TRP A 54 7.00 -19.80 -31.77
N GLY A 55 6.65 -18.67 -32.38
CA GLY A 55 7.55 -17.98 -33.30
C GLY A 55 8.70 -17.28 -32.55
N PRO A 56 9.82 -16.98 -33.24
CA PRO A 56 10.94 -16.20 -32.71
C PRO A 56 10.59 -14.98 -31.84
N GLU A 57 9.58 -14.17 -32.19
CA GLU A 57 9.20 -13.01 -31.37
C GLU A 57 8.67 -13.41 -29.99
N SER A 58 8.01 -14.56 -29.89
CA SER A 58 7.48 -15.05 -28.62
C SER A 58 8.60 -15.49 -27.69
N TRP A 59 9.62 -16.18 -28.23
CA TRP A 59 10.83 -16.54 -27.48
C TRP A 59 11.63 -15.31 -27.06
N VAL A 60 11.83 -14.35 -27.97
CA VAL A 60 12.49 -13.08 -27.65
C VAL A 60 11.72 -12.30 -26.60
N THR A 61 10.38 -12.26 -26.70
CA THR A 61 9.52 -11.63 -25.68
C THR A 61 9.67 -12.29 -24.33
N LEU A 62 9.61 -13.64 -24.27
CA LEU A 62 9.80 -14.38 -23.02
C LEU A 62 11.18 -14.08 -22.43
N ALA A 63 12.23 -14.15 -23.25
CA ALA A 63 13.61 -13.90 -22.81
C ALA A 63 13.79 -12.48 -22.25
N ILE A 64 13.23 -11.46 -22.89
CA ILE A 64 13.31 -10.07 -22.41
C ILE A 64 12.54 -9.91 -21.10
N VAL A 65 11.28 -10.37 -21.03
CA VAL A 65 10.45 -10.18 -19.82
C VAL A 65 11.01 -10.99 -18.65
N ALA A 66 11.37 -12.26 -18.85
CA ALA A 66 12.00 -13.08 -17.83
C ALA A 66 13.38 -12.52 -17.44
N GLY A 67 14.15 -12.01 -18.40
CA GLY A 67 15.43 -11.36 -18.16
C GLY A 67 15.30 -10.13 -17.27
N CYS A 68 14.30 -9.27 -17.51
CA CYS A 68 13.98 -8.12 -16.66
C CYS A 68 13.63 -8.54 -15.22
N VAL A 69 12.77 -9.56 -15.06
CA VAL A 69 12.36 -10.06 -13.74
C VAL A 69 13.53 -10.69 -12.99
N LEU A 70 14.29 -11.55 -13.66
CA LEU A 70 15.46 -12.22 -13.07
C LEU A 70 16.55 -11.21 -12.73
N PHE A 71 16.81 -10.25 -13.63
CA PHE A 71 17.75 -9.16 -13.36
C PHE A 71 17.36 -8.42 -12.09
N THR A 72 16.13 -7.91 -11.99
CA THR A 72 15.64 -7.25 -10.77
C THR A 72 15.80 -8.13 -9.54
N PHE A 73 15.37 -9.40 -9.60
CA PHE A 73 15.45 -10.34 -8.49
C PHE A 73 16.89 -10.53 -7.99
N THR A 74 17.86 -10.70 -8.89
CA THR A 74 19.27 -10.88 -8.51
C THR A 74 19.87 -9.68 -7.78
N GLN A 75 19.30 -8.47 -7.97
CA GLN A 75 19.77 -7.26 -7.28
C GLN A 75 19.14 -7.07 -5.89
N LEU A 76 18.17 -7.90 -5.50
CA LEU A 76 17.46 -7.79 -4.23
C LEU A 76 18.01 -8.72 -3.12
N SER A 77 19.25 -9.18 -3.26
CA SER A 77 19.90 -10.14 -2.35
C SER A 77 19.09 -11.44 -2.12
N PRO A 78 18.98 -12.33 -3.13
CA PRO A 78 18.18 -13.56 -3.04
C PRO A 78 18.45 -14.44 -1.81
N SER A 79 19.70 -14.54 -1.35
CA SER A 79 20.04 -15.31 -0.14
C SER A 79 19.32 -14.79 1.10
N ASP A 80 19.21 -13.48 1.22
CA ASP A 80 18.61 -12.81 2.38
C ASP A 80 17.08 -12.81 2.25
N ILE A 81 16.54 -12.80 1.02
CA ILE A 81 15.10 -12.99 0.77
C ILE A 81 14.65 -14.37 1.26
N PHE A 82 15.42 -15.41 0.97
CA PHE A 82 15.08 -16.78 1.34
C PHE A 82 15.41 -17.15 2.80
N SER A 83 16.05 -16.26 3.55
CA SER A 83 16.29 -16.47 4.99
C SER A 83 15.04 -16.18 5.81
N ALA A 84 14.95 -16.80 6.99
CA ALA A 84 13.84 -16.62 7.92
C ALA A 84 13.91 -15.31 8.74
N SER A 85 14.96 -14.50 8.57
CA SER A 85 15.15 -13.27 9.37
C SER A 85 14.00 -12.28 9.19
N THR A 86 13.73 -11.52 10.24
CA THR A 86 12.65 -10.53 10.29
C THR A 86 13.10 -9.28 9.53
N PRO A 87 12.42 -8.87 8.43
CA PRO A 87 12.89 -7.75 7.63
C PRO A 87 12.96 -6.45 8.44
N ALA A 88 13.99 -5.64 8.16
CA ALA A 88 14.25 -4.34 8.76
C ALA A 88 14.31 -3.26 7.67
N GLY A 89 14.85 -2.08 7.98
CA GLY A 89 15.10 -0.98 7.03
C GLY A 89 13.92 -0.04 6.87
N GLY A 90 14.15 1.27 7.09
CA GLY A 90 13.10 2.29 6.99
C GLY A 90 11.80 1.86 7.69
N ASP A 91 10.66 2.21 7.09
CA ASP A 91 9.33 1.86 7.60
C ASP A 91 9.05 0.35 7.48
N MET A 92 9.75 -0.35 6.59
CA MET A 92 9.58 -1.80 6.41
C MET A 92 9.81 -2.57 7.70
N GLY A 93 10.78 -2.14 8.52
CA GLY A 93 11.06 -2.79 9.80
C GLY A 93 9.86 -2.80 10.73
N ALA A 94 9.13 -1.69 10.85
CA ALA A 94 7.95 -1.64 11.72
C ALA A 94 6.69 -2.25 11.08
N HIS A 95 6.63 -2.37 9.75
CA HIS A 95 5.53 -3.06 9.07
C HIS A 95 5.37 -4.53 9.46
N VAL A 96 6.38 -5.18 10.05
CA VAL A 96 6.30 -6.57 10.53
C VAL A 96 5.28 -6.76 11.64
N TRP A 97 4.87 -5.71 12.36
CA TRP A 97 3.82 -5.81 13.36
C TRP A 97 2.45 -6.12 12.75
N GLY A 98 2.06 -5.42 11.69
CA GLY A 98 0.68 -5.44 11.17
C GLY A 98 0.19 -6.83 10.74
N PRO A 99 0.91 -7.54 9.83
CA PRO A 99 0.48 -8.86 9.38
C PRO A 99 0.44 -9.90 10.51
N ALA A 100 1.34 -9.81 11.49
CA ALA A 100 1.32 -10.66 12.67
C ALA A 100 0.09 -10.36 13.54
N TYR A 101 -0.17 -9.08 13.83
CA TYR A 101 -1.38 -8.65 14.52
C TYR A 101 -2.66 -9.14 13.82
N MET A 102 -2.69 -9.05 12.48
CA MET A 102 -3.80 -9.57 11.69
C MET A 102 -3.96 -11.09 11.86
N ARG A 103 -2.85 -11.85 11.74
CA ARG A 103 -2.82 -13.31 11.88
C ARG A 103 -3.31 -13.77 13.26
N ASP A 104 -2.84 -13.11 14.30
CA ASP A 104 -2.98 -13.61 15.68
C ASP A 104 -4.25 -13.09 16.37
N HIS A 105 -4.81 -11.97 15.90
CA HIS A 105 -5.92 -11.30 16.62
C HIS A 105 -7.13 -10.99 15.74
N LEU A 106 -6.94 -10.62 14.47
CA LEU A 106 -8.06 -10.25 13.59
C LEU A 106 -8.67 -11.47 12.89
N LEU A 107 -7.85 -12.29 12.22
CA LEU A 107 -8.33 -13.46 11.48
C LEU A 107 -9.04 -14.51 12.34
N PRO A 108 -8.58 -14.83 13.58
CA PRO A 108 -9.30 -15.76 14.45
C PRO A 108 -10.71 -15.28 14.81
N SER A 109 -10.93 -13.97 14.78
CA SER A 109 -12.22 -13.32 15.02
C SER A 109 -13.03 -13.07 13.74
N PHE A 110 -12.58 -13.60 12.59
CA PHE A 110 -13.14 -13.34 11.25
C PHE A 110 -13.21 -11.85 10.89
N ARG A 111 -12.22 -11.07 11.34
CA ARG A 111 -12.11 -9.63 11.07
C ARG A 111 -10.90 -9.33 10.18
N LEU A 112 -10.99 -8.21 9.46
CA LEU A 112 -9.89 -7.63 8.66
C LEU A 112 -9.46 -6.24 9.17
N THR A 113 -10.25 -5.65 10.07
CA THR A 113 -9.99 -4.41 10.79
C THR A 113 -10.39 -4.61 12.24
N GLY A 114 -9.83 -3.82 13.15
CA GLY A 114 -10.14 -3.92 14.57
C GLY A 114 -9.44 -2.85 15.38
N TRP A 115 -9.50 -2.98 16.71
CA TRP A 115 -8.77 -2.13 17.63
C TRP A 115 -7.52 -2.83 18.11
N THR A 116 -6.43 -2.09 18.34
CA THR A 116 -5.23 -2.54 19.04
C THR A 116 -4.84 -1.51 20.10
N PRO A 117 -4.33 -1.91 21.29
CA PRO A 117 -3.72 -1.01 22.27
C PRO A 117 -2.21 -0.78 22.02
N ASP A 118 -1.61 -1.46 21.06
CA ASP A 118 -0.16 -1.63 20.95
C ASP A 118 0.61 -0.32 20.73
N TRP A 119 0.06 0.62 19.94
CA TRP A 119 0.68 1.92 19.65
C TRP A 119 -0.21 3.09 20.04
N TYR A 120 0.39 4.22 20.46
CA TYR A 120 -0.28 5.51 20.68
C TYR A 120 -1.48 5.44 21.63
N ALA A 121 -1.40 4.68 22.72
CA ALA A 121 -2.54 4.38 23.61
C ALA A 121 -3.74 3.70 22.91
N GLY A 122 -3.54 3.19 21.71
CA GLY A 122 -4.45 2.43 20.88
C GLY A 122 -4.91 3.15 19.62
N PHE A 123 -5.29 2.37 18.60
CA PHE A 123 -5.78 2.87 17.32
C PHE A 123 -6.58 1.82 16.54
N PRO A 124 -7.41 2.22 15.55
CA PRO A 124 -8.15 1.30 14.70
C PRO A 124 -7.26 0.67 13.61
N ALA A 125 -6.66 -0.49 13.92
CA ALA A 125 -5.85 -1.27 13.00
C ALA A 125 -6.57 -1.55 11.67
N TYR A 126 -5.87 -1.28 10.56
CA TYR A 126 -6.33 -1.46 9.17
C TYR A 126 -7.54 -0.62 8.73
N GLN A 127 -7.99 0.33 9.55
CA GLN A 127 -9.03 1.29 9.17
C GLN A 127 -8.52 2.35 8.20
N PHE A 128 -7.29 2.83 8.41
CA PHE A 128 -6.65 3.90 7.63
C PHE A 128 -5.40 3.44 6.87
N TYR A 129 -5.12 2.14 6.88
CA TYR A 129 -3.95 1.53 6.26
C TYR A 129 -4.34 0.34 5.36
N MET A 130 -3.37 -0.10 4.55
CA MET A 130 -3.58 -1.07 3.48
C MET A 130 -3.72 -2.49 3.99
N VAL A 131 -4.77 -3.20 3.55
CA VAL A 131 -5.13 -4.51 4.12
C VAL A 131 -4.56 -5.67 3.32
N LEU A 132 -4.70 -5.66 1.99
CA LEU A 132 -4.50 -6.87 1.19
C LEU A 132 -3.05 -7.38 1.19
N PRO A 133 -2.00 -6.54 1.10
CA PRO A 133 -0.62 -7.01 1.22
C PRO A 133 -0.34 -7.64 2.60
N SER A 134 -0.85 -7.03 3.67
CA SER A 134 -0.70 -7.57 5.02
C SER A 134 -1.42 -8.91 5.19
N LEU A 135 -2.64 -9.01 4.63
CA LEU A 135 -3.40 -10.26 4.60
C LEU A 135 -2.65 -11.36 3.85
N ALA A 136 -2.02 -11.03 2.70
CA ALA A 136 -1.23 -12.00 1.96
C ALA A 136 -0.02 -12.51 2.77
N ILE A 137 0.65 -11.63 3.51
CA ILE A 137 1.76 -12.00 4.40
C ILE A 137 1.26 -12.90 5.53
N ALA A 138 0.18 -12.51 6.22
CA ALA A 138 -0.43 -13.29 7.29
C ALA A 138 -0.81 -14.70 6.81
N LEU A 139 -1.48 -14.80 5.67
CA LEU A 139 -1.89 -16.08 5.08
C LEU A 139 -0.71 -16.96 4.66
N LEU A 140 0.32 -16.38 4.04
CA LEU A 140 1.51 -17.13 3.65
C LEU A 140 2.33 -17.61 4.86
N SER A 141 2.28 -16.87 5.98
CA SER A 141 3.01 -17.24 7.19
C SER A 141 2.47 -18.49 7.90
N PHE A 142 1.28 -19.00 7.52
CA PHE A 142 0.80 -20.30 7.98
C PHE A 142 1.56 -21.48 7.37
N ILE A 143 2.25 -21.27 6.23
CA ILE A 143 2.95 -22.33 5.49
C ILE A 143 4.45 -22.04 5.27
N LEU A 144 4.89 -20.81 5.53
CA LEU A 144 6.29 -20.36 5.42
C LEU A 144 6.71 -19.64 6.71
N PRO A 145 8.01 -19.63 7.06
CA PRO A 145 8.52 -18.75 8.12
C PRO A 145 8.08 -17.30 7.90
N TYR A 146 7.72 -16.60 8.97
CA TYR A 146 7.12 -15.27 8.91
C TYR A 146 7.96 -14.27 8.12
N GLY A 147 9.27 -14.17 8.43
CA GLY A 147 10.20 -13.29 7.73
C GLY A 147 10.29 -13.60 6.22
N LEU A 148 10.29 -14.89 5.86
CA LEU A 148 10.28 -15.32 4.45
C LEU A 148 8.98 -14.91 3.74
N ALA A 149 7.82 -15.19 4.36
CA ALA A 149 6.52 -14.83 3.82
C ALA A 149 6.43 -13.31 3.59
N PHE A 150 6.89 -12.51 4.55
CA PHE A 150 6.92 -11.06 4.45
C PHE A 150 7.76 -10.60 3.24
N LYS A 151 9.01 -11.04 3.15
CA LYS A 151 9.94 -10.62 2.09
C LYS A 151 9.42 -10.98 0.70
N LEU A 152 8.85 -12.18 0.53
CA LEU A 152 8.27 -12.61 -0.76
C LEU A 152 7.11 -11.73 -1.21
N VAL A 153 6.22 -11.34 -0.30
CA VAL A 153 5.13 -10.40 -0.62
C VAL A 153 5.68 -9.01 -0.89
N ALA A 154 6.62 -8.52 -0.07
CA ALA A 154 7.19 -7.17 -0.19
C ALA A 154 7.82 -6.94 -1.58
N ILE A 155 8.56 -7.93 -2.12
CA ILE A 155 9.19 -7.81 -3.44
C ILE A 155 8.23 -8.11 -4.61
N SER A 156 7.04 -8.66 -4.36
CA SER A 156 6.14 -9.13 -5.43
C SER A 156 5.73 -8.00 -6.39
N GLY A 157 5.52 -6.78 -5.90
CA GLY A 157 5.21 -5.62 -6.71
C GLY A 157 6.32 -5.27 -7.70
N VAL A 158 7.57 -5.22 -7.25
CA VAL A 158 8.71 -4.88 -8.11
C VAL A 158 9.04 -6.00 -9.11
N LEU A 159 8.79 -7.27 -8.75
CA LEU A 159 8.97 -8.40 -9.68
C LEU A 159 7.84 -8.49 -10.71
N THR A 160 6.62 -8.07 -10.37
CA THR A 160 5.47 -8.16 -11.28
C THR A 160 5.30 -6.94 -12.17
N LEU A 161 5.88 -5.78 -11.85
CA LEU A 161 5.74 -4.56 -12.65
C LEU A 161 6.21 -4.73 -14.11
N PRO A 162 7.38 -5.35 -14.41
CA PRO A 162 7.79 -5.58 -15.80
C PRO A 162 6.79 -6.46 -16.57
N ILE A 163 6.21 -7.47 -15.91
CA ILE A 163 5.17 -8.34 -16.48
C ILE A 163 3.88 -7.55 -16.71
N ALA A 164 3.48 -6.69 -15.77
CA ALA A 164 2.30 -5.84 -15.87
C ALA A 164 2.40 -4.87 -17.05
N CYS A 165 3.55 -4.20 -17.24
CA CYS A 165 3.78 -3.29 -18.36
C CYS A 165 3.83 -4.02 -19.71
N TRP A 166 4.41 -5.22 -19.78
CA TRP A 166 4.29 -6.08 -20.95
C TRP A 166 2.82 -6.45 -21.24
N ALA A 167 2.08 -6.86 -20.22
CA ALA A 167 0.67 -7.23 -20.33
C ALA A 167 -0.19 -6.05 -20.79
N PHE A 168 0.07 -4.84 -20.29
CA PHE A 168 -0.55 -3.60 -20.76
C PHE A 168 -0.35 -3.42 -22.28
N GLY A 169 0.88 -3.57 -22.77
CA GLY A 169 1.17 -3.47 -24.21
C GLY A 169 0.42 -4.52 -25.04
N ARG A 170 0.35 -5.76 -24.55
CA ARG A 170 -0.39 -6.85 -25.21
C ARG A 170 -1.91 -6.62 -25.21
N LEU A 171 -2.46 -6.20 -24.07
CA LEU A 171 -3.89 -5.93 -23.91
C LEU A 171 -4.35 -4.79 -24.81
N THR A 172 -3.52 -3.76 -24.95
CA THR A 172 -3.76 -2.56 -25.79
C THR A 172 -3.31 -2.74 -27.26
N ARG A 173 -2.91 -3.96 -27.65
CA ARG A 173 -2.54 -4.36 -29.02
C ARG A 173 -1.37 -3.55 -29.62
N LEU A 174 -0.41 -3.15 -28.79
CA LEU A 174 0.82 -2.54 -29.29
C LEU A 174 1.64 -3.58 -30.07
N PRO A 175 2.19 -3.21 -31.25
CA PRO A 175 2.86 -4.16 -32.12
C PRO A 175 4.23 -4.58 -31.55
N PHE A 176 4.75 -5.73 -31.98
CA PHE A 176 6.13 -6.12 -31.64
C PHE A 176 7.14 -5.16 -32.29
N PRO A 177 8.19 -4.70 -31.59
CA PRO A 177 8.67 -5.15 -30.28
C PRO A 177 8.25 -4.26 -29.10
N VAL A 178 7.20 -3.45 -29.22
CA VAL A 178 6.80 -2.49 -28.17
C VAL A 178 6.52 -3.20 -26.84
N SER A 179 5.68 -4.24 -26.84
CA SER A 179 5.27 -4.93 -25.61
C SER A 179 6.43 -5.45 -24.74
N PRO A 180 7.41 -6.22 -25.27
CA PRO A 180 8.58 -6.62 -24.47
C PRO A 180 9.45 -5.43 -24.03
N LEU A 181 9.56 -4.37 -24.84
CA LEU A 181 10.34 -3.19 -24.46
C LEU A 181 9.68 -2.36 -23.35
N LEU A 182 8.35 -2.44 -23.17
CA LEU A 182 7.70 -1.86 -22.00
C LEU A 182 8.18 -2.51 -20.68
N ALA A 183 8.55 -3.80 -20.68
CA ALA A 183 9.15 -4.44 -19.52
C ALA A 183 10.55 -3.88 -19.21
N VAL A 184 11.33 -3.56 -20.26
CA VAL A 184 12.63 -2.88 -20.12
C VAL A 184 12.45 -1.48 -19.54
N GLY A 185 11.47 -0.70 -20.04
CA GLY A 185 11.14 0.62 -19.51
C GLY A 185 10.70 0.56 -18.04
N ALA A 186 9.84 -0.39 -17.67
CA ALA A 186 9.45 -0.63 -16.28
C ALA A 186 10.66 -0.99 -15.39
N THR A 187 11.59 -1.80 -15.90
CA THR A 187 12.83 -2.15 -15.18
C THR A 187 13.69 -0.90 -14.96
N ALA A 188 13.83 -0.03 -15.96
CA ALA A 188 14.55 1.23 -15.78
C ALA A 188 13.89 2.14 -14.73
N PHE A 189 12.56 2.20 -14.68
CA PHE A 189 11.82 2.91 -13.63
C PHE A 189 12.05 2.30 -12.24
N LEU A 190 12.09 0.97 -12.11
CA LEU A 190 12.34 0.29 -10.83
C LEU A 190 13.71 0.66 -10.23
N PHE A 191 14.70 0.89 -11.09
CA PHE A 191 16.06 1.28 -10.72
C PHE A 191 16.29 2.80 -10.74
N ASP A 192 15.25 3.62 -10.88
CA ASP A 192 15.37 5.07 -10.77
C ASP A 192 15.76 5.47 -9.34
N ARG A 193 16.93 6.10 -9.18
CA ARG A 193 17.51 6.49 -7.88
C ARG A 193 17.29 7.96 -7.53
N SER A 194 16.40 8.64 -8.26
CA SER A 194 16.12 10.06 -7.99
C SER A 194 15.09 10.29 -6.87
N PHE A 195 14.54 9.23 -6.28
CA PHE A 195 13.60 9.28 -5.17
C PHE A 195 13.64 7.97 -4.37
N SER A 196 13.42 8.04 -3.06
CA SER A 196 13.45 6.88 -2.16
C SER A 196 12.16 6.65 -1.40
N ILE A 197 11.22 7.61 -1.34
CA ILE A 197 9.98 7.45 -0.53
C ILE A 197 8.69 7.86 -1.27
N TYR A 198 8.75 8.10 -2.59
CA TYR A 198 7.58 8.53 -3.34
C TYR A 198 6.65 7.36 -3.73
N GLY A 199 7.22 6.16 -3.96
CA GLY A 199 6.49 4.93 -4.28
C GLY A 199 6.88 4.28 -5.62
N GLY A 200 6.74 2.97 -5.72
CA GLY A 200 6.78 2.22 -6.99
C GLY A 200 8.14 1.75 -7.49
N ASN A 201 9.24 2.44 -7.17
CA ASN A 201 10.60 1.97 -7.47
C ASN A 201 11.13 1.05 -6.35
N ILE A 202 12.31 0.46 -6.55
CA ILE A 202 12.91 -0.45 -5.55
C ILE A 202 13.26 0.30 -4.26
N ALA A 203 13.82 1.51 -4.36
CA ALA A 203 14.18 2.29 -3.18
C ALA A 203 12.97 2.56 -2.27
N SER A 204 11.84 2.99 -2.82
CA SER A 204 10.58 3.17 -2.07
C SER A 204 10.00 1.88 -1.57
N THR A 205 10.02 0.81 -2.37
CA THR A 205 9.57 -0.51 -1.91
C THR A 205 10.34 -0.93 -0.66
N LEU A 206 11.66 -0.75 -0.67
CA LEU A 206 12.56 -1.05 0.44
C LEU A 206 12.54 0.01 1.56
N ALA A 207 11.87 1.15 1.36
CA ALA A 207 11.62 2.10 2.44
C ALA A 207 10.35 1.75 3.23
N GLY A 208 9.48 0.87 2.71
CA GLY A 208 8.18 0.50 3.31
C GLY A 208 7.01 0.56 2.32
N GLU A 209 7.19 1.15 1.14
CA GLU A 209 6.13 1.36 0.14
C GLU A 209 5.83 0.12 -0.73
N PHE A 210 5.97 -1.09 -0.17
CA PHE A 210 5.74 -2.32 -0.93
C PHE A 210 4.27 -2.50 -1.33
N ALA A 211 3.34 -2.05 -0.49
CA ALA A 211 1.92 -2.02 -0.80
C ALA A 211 1.61 -1.14 -2.03
N PHE A 212 2.29 0.01 -2.14
CA PHE A 212 2.22 0.88 -3.32
C PHE A 212 2.70 0.15 -4.58
N SER A 213 3.85 -0.52 -4.52
CA SER A 213 4.43 -1.23 -5.67
C SER A 213 3.57 -2.40 -6.16
N ILE A 214 2.94 -3.14 -5.25
CA ILE A 214 1.96 -4.19 -5.59
C ILE A 214 0.74 -3.56 -6.26
N SER A 215 0.18 -2.51 -5.65
CA SER A 215 -0.99 -1.80 -6.18
C SER A 215 -0.72 -1.21 -7.57
N LEU A 216 0.45 -0.60 -7.79
CA LEU A 216 0.87 -0.06 -9.09
C LEU A 216 0.91 -1.14 -10.18
N SER A 217 1.45 -2.32 -9.88
CA SER A 217 1.48 -3.44 -10.83
C SER A 217 0.07 -3.89 -11.24
N ILE A 218 -0.84 -3.99 -10.26
CA ILE A 218 -2.25 -4.32 -10.52
C ILE A 218 -2.93 -3.20 -11.33
N ALA A 219 -2.66 -1.93 -11.00
CA ALA A 219 -3.19 -0.77 -11.70
C ALA A 219 -2.81 -0.75 -13.18
N ILE A 220 -1.57 -1.09 -13.53
CA ILE A 220 -1.12 -1.15 -14.94
C ILE A 220 -1.87 -2.25 -15.70
N VAL A 221 -2.08 -3.43 -15.10
CA VAL A 221 -2.90 -4.50 -15.71
C VAL A 221 -4.35 -4.04 -15.86
N PHE A 222 -4.92 -3.40 -14.83
CA PHE A 222 -6.25 -2.79 -14.89
C PHE A 222 -6.38 -1.81 -16.05
N LEU A 223 -5.42 -0.90 -16.23
CA LEU A 223 -5.44 0.07 -17.33
C LEU A 223 -5.33 -0.60 -18.70
N GLY A 224 -4.59 -1.71 -18.81
CA GLY A 224 -4.58 -2.53 -20.03
C GLY A 224 -5.93 -3.19 -20.31
N VAL A 225 -6.58 -3.69 -19.26
CA VAL A 225 -7.94 -4.26 -19.30
C VAL A 225 -8.98 -3.21 -19.67
N VAL A 226 -8.91 -2.01 -19.11
CA VAL A 226 -9.81 -0.90 -19.48
C VAL A 226 -9.62 -0.52 -20.94
N GLY A 227 -8.39 -0.35 -21.40
CA GLY A 227 -8.10 -0.07 -22.81
C GLY A 227 -8.76 -1.10 -23.74
N ARG A 228 -8.56 -2.40 -23.46
CA ARG A 228 -9.18 -3.48 -24.25
C ARG A 228 -10.70 -3.57 -24.09
N GLY A 229 -11.20 -3.33 -22.89
CA GLY A 229 -12.63 -3.33 -22.55
C GLY A 229 -13.38 -2.24 -23.29
N LEU A 230 -12.85 -1.02 -23.32
CA LEU A 230 -13.41 0.06 -24.11
C LEU A 230 -13.34 -0.23 -25.61
N GLU A 231 -12.38 -0.99 -26.11
CA GLU A 231 -12.35 -1.37 -27.53
C GLU A 231 -13.35 -2.47 -27.91
N THR A 232 -13.57 -3.44 -27.01
CA THR A 232 -14.24 -4.71 -27.35
C THR A 232 -15.55 -4.96 -26.62
N GLY A 233 -15.85 -4.19 -25.59
CA GLY A 233 -16.99 -4.38 -24.68
C GLY A 233 -16.87 -5.58 -23.75
N ARG A 234 -15.74 -6.31 -23.80
CA ARG A 234 -15.43 -7.49 -22.97
C ARG A 234 -14.82 -7.07 -21.62
N GLN A 235 -14.40 -8.06 -20.81
CA GLN A 235 -13.65 -7.89 -19.56
C GLN A 235 -14.41 -7.16 -18.43
N ARG A 236 -15.74 -7.17 -18.49
CA ARG A 236 -16.62 -6.50 -17.52
C ARG A 236 -16.51 -7.05 -16.09
N VAL A 237 -16.04 -8.29 -15.91
CA VAL A 237 -15.86 -8.92 -14.60
C VAL A 237 -14.47 -8.63 -14.02
N ILE A 238 -13.43 -8.82 -14.82
CA ILE A 238 -12.04 -8.69 -14.33
C ILE A 238 -11.66 -7.23 -14.07
N ALA A 239 -12.22 -6.27 -14.81
CA ALA A 239 -11.93 -4.85 -14.62
C ALA A 239 -12.30 -4.33 -13.21
N PRO A 240 -13.54 -4.49 -12.70
CA PRO A 240 -13.90 -4.06 -11.34
C PRO A 240 -13.13 -4.82 -10.25
N ILE A 241 -12.79 -6.10 -10.46
CA ILE A 241 -11.97 -6.88 -9.52
C ILE A 241 -10.56 -6.27 -9.42
N LEU A 242 -9.90 -6.02 -10.55
CA LEU A 242 -8.57 -5.40 -10.54
C LEU A 242 -8.59 -4.00 -9.94
N LEU A 243 -9.65 -3.22 -10.18
CA LEU A 243 -9.82 -1.90 -9.55
C LEU A 243 -9.93 -2.01 -8.02
N ALA A 244 -10.76 -2.93 -7.52
CA ALA A 244 -10.90 -3.18 -6.08
C ALA A 244 -9.58 -3.67 -5.45
N LEU A 245 -8.87 -4.61 -6.11
CA LEU A 245 -7.57 -5.09 -5.65
C LEU A 245 -6.52 -3.96 -5.62
N THR A 246 -6.55 -3.05 -6.59
CA THR A 246 -5.68 -1.86 -6.58
C THR A 246 -5.95 -1.02 -5.34
N GLY A 247 -7.21 -0.71 -5.03
CA GLY A 247 -7.59 0.09 -3.87
C GLY A 247 -7.29 -0.57 -2.53
N LEU A 248 -7.59 -1.86 -2.38
CA LEU A 248 -7.29 -2.63 -1.16
C LEU A 248 -5.79 -2.83 -0.92
N CYS A 249 -4.97 -2.69 -1.96
CA CYS A 249 -3.52 -2.64 -1.83
C CYS A 249 -2.99 -1.25 -1.52
N HIS A 250 -3.47 -0.20 -2.20
CA HIS A 250 -3.02 1.17 -1.95
C HIS A 250 -3.93 2.24 -2.56
N LEU A 251 -4.32 3.26 -1.77
CA LEU A 251 -5.24 4.32 -2.22
C LEU A 251 -4.65 5.21 -3.33
N ILE A 252 -3.37 5.56 -3.26
CA ILE A 252 -2.73 6.45 -4.24
C ILE A 252 -2.69 5.85 -5.67
N PRO A 253 -2.16 4.63 -5.92
CA PRO A 253 -2.27 4.00 -7.24
C PRO A 253 -3.71 3.68 -7.66
N PHE A 254 -4.66 3.55 -6.73
CA PHE A 254 -6.08 3.46 -7.06
C PHE A 254 -6.63 4.76 -7.68
N LEU A 255 -6.27 5.93 -7.13
CA LEU A 255 -6.60 7.22 -7.74
C LEU A 255 -5.95 7.37 -9.12
N PHE A 256 -4.70 6.92 -9.28
CA PHE A 256 -4.03 6.85 -10.58
C PHE A 256 -4.76 5.93 -11.56
N ALA A 257 -5.22 4.76 -11.12
CA ALA A 257 -5.99 3.83 -11.95
C ALA A 257 -7.31 4.46 -12.43
N ILE A 258 -8.03 5.17 -11.55
CA ILE A 258 -9.25 5.92 -11.93
C ILE A 258 -8.91 7.00 -12.96
N GLY A 259 -7.89 7.82 -12.69
CA GLY A 259 -7.44 8.87 -13.62
C GLY A 259 -7.08 8.31 -14.99
N GLY A 260 -6.32 7.21 -15.03
CA GLY A 260 -6.02 6.52 -16.28
C GLY A 260 -7.27 5.95 -16.97
N ALA A 261 -8.24 5.40 -16.25
CA ALA A 261 -9.47 4.93 -16.87
C ALA A 261 -10.28 6.08 -17.53
N ILE A 262 -10.27 7.27 -16.90
CA ILE A 262 -10.86 8.50 -17.47
C ILE A 262 -10.08 8.96 -18.71
N VAL A 263 -8.74 8.95 -18.67
CA VAL A 263 -7.91 9.27 -19.85
C VAL A 263 -8.18 8.30 -21.00
N TRP A 264 -8.36 7.01 -20.73
CA TRP A 264 -8.75 6.02 -21.73
C TRP A 264 -10.11 6.33 -22.38
N LEU A 265 -11.08 6.78 -21.58
CA LEU A 265 -12.37 7.24 -22.09
C LEU A 265 -12.21 8.50 -22.96
N ALA A 266 -11.37 9.45 -22.54
CA ALA A 266 -11.08 10.68 -23.29
C ALA A 266 -10.40 10.38 -24.63
N VAL A 267 -9.37 9.52 -24.65
CA VAL A 267 -8.73 9.05 -25.90
C VAL A 267 -9.71 8.26 -26.78
N SER A 268 -10.75 7.67 -26.19
CA SER A 268 -11.81 6.98 -26.92
C SER A 268 -12.89 7.90 -27.50
N LEU A 269 -12.94 9.20 -27.15
CA LEU A 269 -13.91 10.19 -27.67
C LEU A 269 -13.85 10.34 -29.19
N ALA A 270 -12.69 10.04 -29.80
CA ALA A 270 -12.52 10.03 -31.24
C ALA A 270 -13.39 8.96 -31.98
N ARG A 271 -14.07 8.06 -31.27
CA ARG A 271 -15.00 7.05 -31.84
C ARG A 271 -16.45 7.46 -31.61
N LYS A 272 -17.07 8.09 -32.62
CA LYS A 272 -18.42 8.69 -32.49
C LYS A 272 -19.60 7.71 -32.36
N PRO A 273 -19.60 6.45 -32.84
CA PRO A 273 -20.66 5.53 -32.43
C PRO A 273 -20.30 4.74 -31.16
N GLY A 274 -21.21 4.69 -30.20
CA GLY A 274 -21.10 3.86 -28.99
C GLY A 274 -20.44 4.51 -27.77
N PHE A 275 -20.24 5.84 -27.75
CA PHE A 275 -19.69 6.56 -26.60
C PHE A 275 -20.47 6.29 -25.30
N ILE A 276 -21.81 6.39 -25.34
CA ILE A 276 -22.66 6.12 -24.17
C ILE A 276 -22.43 4.70 -23.62
N LYS A 277 -22.30 3.70 -24.49
CA LYS A 277 -22.02 2.32 -24.05
C LYS A 277 -20.62 2.17 -23.43
N ARG A 278 -19.64 2.97 -23.86
CA ARG A 278 -18.29 3.02 -23.26
C ARG A 278 -18.31 3.69 -21.88
N VAL A 279 -19.05 4.80 -21.76
CA VAL A 279 -19.32 5.45 -20.47
C VAL A 279 -20.00 4.46 -19.54
N TRP A 280 -21.03 3.75 -20.00
CA TRP A 280 -21.72 2.73 -19.21
C TRP A 280 -20.80 1.58 -18.79
N TRP A 281 -19.95 1.07 -19.70
CA TRP A 281 -18.95 0.04 -19.39
C TRP A 281 -18.03 0.48 -18.25
N LEU A 282 -17.54 1.72 -18.32
CA LEU A 282 -16.63 2.28 -17.32
C LEU A 282 -17.35 2.60 -16.01
N ALA A 283 -18.57 3.14 -16.07
CA ALA A 283 -19.40 3.42 -14.90
C ALA A 283 -19.71 2.14 -14.12
N CYS A 284 -20.13 1.05 -14.79
CA CYS A 284 -20.31 -0.23 -14.13
C CYS A 284 -19.01 -0.75 -13.49
N THR A 285 -17.88 -0.59 -14.17
CA THR A 285 -16.57 -0.99 -13.64
C THR A 285 -16.22 -0.20 -12.37
N GLY A 286 -16.42 1.12 -12.39
CA GLY A 286 -16.17 2.00 -11.25
C GLY A 286 -17.09 1.69 -10.07
N VAL A 287 -18.41 1.64 -10.31
CA VAL A 287 -19.41 1.38 -9.27
C VAL A 287 -19.20 0.01 -8.62
N VAL A 288 -19.06 -1.05 -9.42
CA VAL A 288 -18.85 -2.40 -8.88
C VAL A 288 -17.49 -2.52 -8.20
N GLY A 289 -16.42 -1.94 -8.77
CA GLY A 289 -15.09 -1.97 -8.16
C GLY A 289 -15.02 -1.23 -6.81
N VAL A 290 -15.61 -0.04 -6.72
CA VAL A 290 -15.71 0.72 -5.46
C VAL A 290 -16.56 -0.02 -4.44
N ALA A 291 -17.69 -0.59 -4.85
CA ALA A 291 -18.57 -1.37 -3.98
C ALA A 291 -17.84 -2.59 -3.38
N LEU A 292 -17.07 -3.34 -4.19
CA LEU A 292 -16.31 -4.53 -3.74
C LEU A 292 -15.32 -4.24 -2.59
N MET A 293 -14.77 -3.02 -2.53
CA MET A 293 -13.91 -2.58 -1.44
C MET A 293 -14.61 -1.64 -0.46
N GLY A 294 -15.94 -1.52 -0.53
CA GLY A 294 -16.76 -0.62 0.26
C GLY A 294 -16.60 -0.82 1.76
N TRP A 295 -16.47 -2.07 2.22
CA TRP A 295 -16.19 -2.45 3.62
C TRP A 295 -14.96 -1.75 4.21
N TRP A 296 -13.99 -1.36 3.38
CA TRP A 296 -12.79 -0.63 3.79
C TRP A 296 -12.84 0.84 3.39
N LEU A 297 -13.19 1.14 2.13
CA LEU A 297 -13.13 2.50 1.58
C LEU A 297 -14.13 3.45 2.25
N PHE A 298 -15.35 2.99 2.55
CA PHE A 298 -16.37 3.87 3.12
C PHE A 298 -16.09 4.20 4.59
N PRO A 299 -15.72 3.24 5.46
CA PRO A 299 -15.30 3.57 6.81
C PRO A 299 -14.03 4.43 6.82
N PHE A 300 -13.07 4.18 5.91
CA PHE A 300 -11.90 5.06 5.72
C PHE A 300 -12.32 6.51 5.46
N TYR A 301 -13.18 6.73 4.46
CA TYR A 301 -13.58 8.07 4.04
C TYR A 301 -14.43 8.77 5.10
N LEU A 302 -15.47 8.10 5.62
CA LEU A 302 -16.43 8.68 6.56
C LEU A 302 -15.82 8.96 7.95
N ARG A 303 -14.70 8.30 8.29
CA ARG A 303 -13.97 8.52 9.56
C ARG A 303 -12.64 9.24 9.39
N SER A 304 -12.34 9.76 8.20
CA SER A 304 -11.07 10.46 7.91
C SER A 304 -10.80 11.70 8.76
N GLY A 305 -11.82 12.22 9.45
CA GLY A 305 -11.68 13.28 10.46
C GLY A 305 -10.96 12.85 11.74
N TYR A 306 -10.77 11.55 11.97
CA TYR A 306 -9.98 10.99 13.08
C TYR A 306 -8.57 10.58 12.67
N MET A 307 -8.22 10.75 11.38
CA MET A 307 -6.85 10.54 10.92
C MET A 307 -5.99 11.74 11.27
N ASN A 308 -4.78 11.48 11.76
CA ASN A 308 -3.75 12.51 11.91
C ASN A 308 -3.25 13.01 10.53
N ASP A 309 -2.64 14.19 10.52
CA ASP A 309 -1.93 14.76 9.37
C ASP A 309 -0.49 15.06 9.79
N MET A 310 0.48 14.44 9.11
CA MET A 310 1.90 14.65 9.40
C MET A 310 2.39 16.05 8.99
N GLY A 311 1.58 16.83 8.26
CA GLY A 311 1.92 18.19 7.84
C GLY A 311 2.93 18.23 6.68
N TRP A 312 2.93 17.22 5.80
CA TRP A 312 3.85 17.17 4.67
C TRP A 312 3.72 18.41 3.76
N GLU A 313 4.80 19.16 3.62
CA GLU A 313 4.84 20.32 2.74
C GLU A 313 4.75 19.95 1.27
N LYS A 314 3.94 20.72 0.55
CA LYS A 314 3.85 20.63 -0.90
C LYS A 314 5.21 20.96 -1.53
N LYS A 315 5.73 20.06 -2.36
CA LYS A 315 6.93 20.33 -3.18
C LYS A 315 6.59 21.34 -4.27
N THR A 316 7.35 22.42 -4.36
CA THR A 316 7.12 23.55 -5.29
C THR A 316 8.21 23.73 -6.35
N ASN A 317 9.31 22.99 -6.27
CA ASN A 317 10.39 22.96 -7.28
C ASN A 317 10.00 22.16 -8.53
N TYR A 318 8.87 22.54 -9.15
CA TYR A 318 8.20 21.76 -10.19
C TYR A 318 9.08 21.49 -11.40
N LEU A 319 9.75 22.52 -11.93
CA LEU A 319 10.60 22.36 -13.11
C LEU A 319 11.78 21.43 -12.83
N ASP A 320 12.32 21.47 -11.62
CA ASP A 320 13.41 20.59 -11.24
C ASP A 320 12.93 19.14 -11.18
N LEU A 321 11.89 18.86 -10.39
CA LEU A 321 11.38 17.49 -10.19
C LEU A 321 10.80 16.87 -11.46
N LEU A 322 10.18 17.66 -12.35
CA LEU A 322 9.60 17.14 -13.59
C LEU A 322 10.64 16.92 -14.70
N PHE A 323 11.68 17.76 -14.78
CA PHE A 323 12.54 17.82 -15.99
C PHE A 323 14.05 17.83 -15.75
N GLN A 324 14.55 18.24 -14.59
CA GLN A 324 15.98 18.50 -14.39
C GLN A 324 16.66 17.58 -13.38
N ARG A 325 16.02 17.35 -12.22
CA ARG A 325 16.54 16.56 -11.09
C ARG A 325 17.92 17.02 -10.62
N LYS A 326 18.11 18.33 -10.46
CA LYS A 326 19.36 18.93 -9.97
C LYS A 326 19.36 19.13 -8.46
N THR A 327 18.20 19.37 -7.85
CA THR A 327 18.08 19.60 -6.41
C THR A 327 17.45 18.40 -5.72
N LEU A 328 18.11 17.26 -5.86
CA LEU A 328 17.77 16.03 -5.15
C LEU A 328 18.40 16.01 -3.76
N ASP A 329 17.81 15.23 -2.84
CA ASP A 329 18.45 14.97 -1.55
C ASP A 329 19.86 14.38 -1.76
N PRO A 330 20.84 14.66 -0.88
CA PRO A 330 22.25 14.28 -1.10
C PRO A 330 22.51 12.79 -1.35
N GLN A 331 21.61 11.93 -0.88
CA GLN A 331 21.68 10.47 -1.05
C GLN A 331 21.10 9.98 -2.38
N LEU A 332 20.39 10.85 -3.12
CA LEU A 332 19.68 10.54 -4.36
C LEU A 332 20.46 11.06 -5.57
N VAL A 333 20.28 10.39 -6.71
CA VAL A 333 21.03 10.68 -7.93
C VAL A 333 20.11 10.63 -9.14
N ASN A 334 20.29 11.55 -10.11
CA ASN A 334 19.58 11.54 -11.38
C ASN A 334 20.08 10.40 -12.29
N SER A 335 19.73 9.16 -11.94
CA SER A 335 20.17 7.95 -12.63
C SER A 335 19.07 6.89 -12.62
N PRO A 336 18.56 6.46 -13.80
CA PRO A 336 18.93 6.94 -15.13
C PRO A 336 18.67 8.45 -15.34
N PRO A 337 19.49 9.16 -16.13
CA PRO A 337 19.29 10.60 -16.34
C PRO A 337 17.96 10.87 -17.04
N ILE A 338 17.08 11.64 -16.37
CA ILE A 338 15.74 11.95 -16.87
C ILE A 338 15.75 12.65 -18.23
N GLN A 339 16.83 13.37 -18.56
CA GLN A 339 16.98 14.09 -19.83
C GLN A 339 16.93 13.14 -21.03
N TRP A 340 17.61 11.99 -20.95
CA TRP A 340 17.56 10.98 -22.01
C TRP A 340 16.20 10.31 -22.09
N VAL A 341 15.57 10.06 -20.93
CA VAL A 341 14.22 9.52 -20.87
C VAL A 341 13.21 10.48 -21.52
N LEU A 342 13.32 11.79 -21.29
CA LEU A 342 12.47 12.81 -21.91
C LEU A 342 12.62 12.85 -23.43
N VAL A 343 13.86 12.80 -23.94
CA VAL A 343 14.12 12.77 -25.40
C VAL A 343 13.48 11.54 -26.04
N LEU A 344 13.68 10.37 -25.44
CA LEU A 344 13.09 9.12 -25.94
C LEU A 344 11.57 9.09 -25.76
N ALA A 345 11.03 9.66 -24.69
CA ALA A 345 9.59 9.78 -24.46
C ALA A 345 8.93 10.72 -25.46
N LEU A 346 9.59 11.84 -25.82
CA LEU A 346 9.15 12.73 -26.89
C LEU A 346 9.13 12.01 -28.24
N LEU A 347 10.18 11.23 -28.54
CA LEU A 347 10.18 10.35 -29.71
C LEU A 347 8.98 9.37 -29.65
N GLY A 348 8.73 8.75 -28.50
CA GLY A 348 7.57 7.89 -28.26
C GLY A 348 6.24 8.56 -28.54
N LEU A 349 6.06 9.80 -28.09
CA LEU A 349 4.87 10.62 -28.38
C LEU A 349 4.73 10.89 -29.88
N VAL A 350 5.78 11.40 -30.53
CA VAL A 350 5.77 11.73 -31.96
C VAL A 350 5.45 10.49 -32.79
N MET A 351 6.11 9.37 -32.51
CA MET A 351 5.86 8.10 -33.20
C MET A 351 4.46 7.55 -32.92
N SER A 352 3.93 7.77 -31.71
CA SER A 352 2.58 7.36 -31.38
C SER A 352 1.52 8.16 -32.13
N ILE A 353 1.76 9.46 -32.37
CA ILE A 353 0.90 10.28 -33.22
C ILE A 353 1.03 9.81 -34.68
N ALA A 354 2.26 9.69 -35.20
CA ALA A 354 2.54 9.33 -36.58
C ALA A 354 1.92 7.97 -36.97
N TRP A 355 2.07 6.97 -36.09
CA TRP A 355 1.58 5.61 -36.30
C TRP A 355 0.22 5.33 -35.64
N LYS A 356 -0.46 6.38 -35.15
CA LYS A 356 -1.77 6.31 -34.48
C LYS A 356 -1.82 5.27 -33.34
N ARG A 357 -0.74 5.16 -32.57
CA ARG A 357 -0.60 4.26 -31.41
C ARG A 357 -1.35 4.83 -30.23
N ARG A 358 -2.55 4.29 -29.99
CA ARG A 358 -3.42 4.74 -28.89
C ARG A 358 -2.83 4.52 -27.52
N GLY A 359 -2.15 3.39 -27.29
CA GLY A 359 -1.46 3.13 -26.03
C GLY A 359 -0.42 4.21 -25.72
N GLY A 360 0.33 4.68 -26.73
CA GLY A 360 1.27 5.77 -26.55
C GLY A 360 0.61 7.13 -26.37
N MET A 361 -0.44 7.45 -27.12
CA MET A 361 -1.23 8.68 -26.89
C MET A 361 -1.83 8.70 -25.47
N PHE A 362 -2.35 7.57 -25.01
CA PHE A 362 -2.85 7.38 -23.65
C PHE A 362 -1.76 7.67 -22.61
N LEU A 363 -0.58 7.07 -22.75
CA LEU A 363 0.53 7.30 -21.81
C LEU A 363 0.99 8.76 -21.80
N ALA A 364 0.99 9.44 -22.95
CA ALA A 364 1.35 10.85 -23.02
C ALA A 364 0.34 11.77 -22.33
N VAL A 365 -0.96 11.54 -22.54
CA VAL A 365 -2.01 12.30 -21.85
C VAL A 365 -2.00 11.99 -20.36
N LEU A 366 -1.78 10.74 -19.97
CA LEU A 366 -1.67 10.34 -18.57
C LEU A 366 -0.45 10.98 -17.89
N ALA A 367 0.71 10.98 -18.55
CA ALA A 367 1.89 11.68 -18.07
C ALA A 367 1.58 13.16 -17.84
N GLY A 368 1.02 13.86 -18.84
CA GLY A 368 0.63 15.26 -18.71
C GLY A 368 -0.36 15.51 -17.57
N ALA A 369 -1.38 14.65 -17.43
CA ALA A 369 -2.38 14.74 -16.36
C ALA A 369 -1.75 14.56 -14.97
N THR A 370 -0.82 13.62 -14.80
CA THR A 370 -0.12 13.39 -13.52
C THR A 370 0.83 14.54 -13.17
N ALA A 371 1.56 15.09 -14.16
CA ALA A 371 2.39 16.28 -13.96
C ALA A 371 1.55 17.51 -13.59
N PHE A 372 0.40 17.70 -14.24
CA PHE A 372 -0.51 18.79 -13.92
C PHE A 372 -1.11 18.63 -12.52
N ALA A 373 -1.53 17.41 -12.16
CA ALA A 373 -2.02 17.10 -10.82
C ALA A 373 -0.96 17.35 -9.75
N PHE A 374 0.32 17.00 -10.00
CA PHE A 374 1.43 17.30 -9.10
C PHE A 374 1.59 18.81 -8.81
N VAL A 375 1.40 19.66 -9.83
CA VAL A 375 1.47 21.12 -9.70
C VAL A 375 0.23 21.68 -9.00
N LEU A 376 -0.96 21.18 -9.32
CA LEU A 376 -2.22 21.73 -8.83
C LEU A 376 -2.63 21.24 -7.44
N LEU A 377 -2.21 20.04 -7.03
CA LEU A 377 -2.65 19.46 -5.77
C LEU A 377 -2.34 20.42 -4.61
N PRO A 378 -3.34 20.85 -3.81
CA PRO A 378 -3.09 21.71 -2.67
C PRO A 378 -2.32 20.95 -1.57
N GLN A 379 -1.73 21.69 -0.64
CA GLN A 379 -1.16 21.09 0.57
C GLN A 379 -2.28 20.45 1.41
N GLY A 380 -2.00 19.29 1.99
CA GLY A 380 -2.88 18.53 2.86
C GLY A 380 -2.40 17.08 2.95
N LYS A 381 -3.23 16.19 3.50
CA LYS A 381 -2.91 14.78 3.76
C LYS A 381 -2.29 14.02 2.58
N LEU A 382 -2.65 14.34 1.34
CA LEU A 382 -1.99 13.75 0.16
C LEU A 382 -0.80 14.62 -0.26
N TRP A 383 0.40 14.16 0.09
CA TRP A 383 1.63 14.80 -0.35
C TRP A 383 1.81 14.72 -1.88
N ASN A 384 1.97 15.87 -2.54
CA ASN A 384 2.00 15.92 -4.00
C ASN A 384 3.15 15.12 -4.64
N ALA A 385 4.29 14.97 -3.96
CA ALA A 385 5.42 14.18 -4.47
C ALA A 385 5.04 12.71 -4.76
N ARG A 386 4.00 12.17 -4.10
CA ARG A 386 3.45 10.84 -4.36
C ARG A 386 2.87 10.66 -5.77
N LEU A 387 2.71 11.74 -6.54
CA LEU A 387 2.26 11.69 -7.94
C LEU A 387 3.42 11.58 -8.94
N LEU A 388 4.65 11.92 -8.55
CA LEU A 388 5.84 11.87 -9.43
C LEU A 388 6.17 10.47 -9.97
N PRO A 389 6.00 9.36 -9.21
CA PRO A 389 6.23 8.02 -9.74
C PRO A 389 5.40 7.72 -10.99
N PHE A 390 4.16 8.21 -11.06
CA PHE A 390 3.28 7.98 -12.22
C PHE A 390 3.73 8.78 -13.45
N TRP A 391 4.23 10.00 -13.24
CA TRP A 391 4.88 10.80 -14.28
C TRP A 391 6.10 10.06 -14.83
N TYR A 392 7.02 9.65 -13.95
CA TYR A 392 8.25 8.98 -14.36
C TYR A 392 7.98 7.64 -15.06
N LEU A 393 7.13 6.78 -14.51
CA LEU A 393 6.76 5.51 -15.14
C LEU A 393 6.19 5.75 -16.54
N SER A 394 5.28 6.70 -16.70
CA SER A 394 4.69 7.02 -18.00
C SER A 394 5.75 7.47 -19.02
N LEU A 395 6.74 8.26 -18.59
CA LEU A 395 7.87 8.66 -19.44
C LEU A 395 8.76 7.46 -19.84
N TYR A 396 9.11 6.57 -18.90
CA TYR A 396 9.88 5.36 -19.22
C TYR A 396 9.14 4.45 -20.22
N LEU A 397 7.83 4.31 -20.08
CA LEU A 397 7.01 3.53 -21.01
C LEU A 397 6.90 4.20 -22.39
N LEU A 398 6.79 5.53 -22.46
CA LEU A 398 6.86 6.29 -23.72
C LEU A 398 8.23 6.16 -24.38
N ALA A 399 9.31 6.22 -23.60
CA ALA A 399 10.67 6.03 -24.10
C ALA A 399 10.83 4.64 -24.75
N ALA A 400 10.31 3.60 -24.11
CA ALA A 400 10.28 2.25 -24.68
C ALA A 400 9.47 2.18 -26.00
N ILE A 401 8.33 2.89 -26.08
CA ILE A 401 7.56 3.01 -27.34
C ILE A 401 8.38 3.72 -28.41
N GLY A 402 9.09 4.79 -28.08
CA GLY A 402 9.92 5.56 -29.02
C GLY A 402 10.99 4.69 -29.66
N VAL A 403 11.74 3.94 -28.86
CA VAL A 403 12.77 3.01 -29.35
C VAL A 403 12.15 1.91 -30.21
N ALA A 404 11.04 1.32 -29.77
CA ALA A 404 10.37 0.25 -30.49
C ALA A 404 9.82 0.69 -31.85
N GLU A 405 9.13 1.83 -31.91
CA GLU A 405 8.54 2.35 -33.15
C GLU A 405 9.59 2.91 -34.11
N LEU A 406 10.71 3.45 -33.60
CA LEU A 406 11.85 3.80 -34.44
C LEU A 406 12.41 2.56 -35.16
N GLY A 407 12.68 1.48 -34.42
CA GLY A 407 13.13 0.23 -35.02
C GLY A 407 12.12 -0.39 -35.98
N ARG A 408 10.81 -0.29 -35.70
CA ARG A 408 9.75 -0.69 -36.64
C ARG A 408 9.73 0.17 -37.89
N THR A 409 9.97 1.46 -37.77
CA THR A 409 10.02 2.38 -38.91
C THR A 409 11.21 2.08 -39.81
N ILE A 410 12.39 1.84 -39.22
CA ILE A 410 13.57 1.34 -39.94
C ILE A 410 13.25 0.00 -40.62
N ALA A 411 12.56 -0.91 -39.92
CA ALA A 411 12.16 -2.20 -40.46
C ALA A 411 11.19 -2.09 -41.65
N SER A 412 10.26 -1.13 -41.62
CA SER A 412 9.34 -0.83 -42.73
C SER A 412 10.05 -0.16 -43.89
N LEU A 413 10.91 0.83 -43.64
CA LEU A 413 11.67 1.54 -44.68
C LEU A 413 12.61 0.62 -45.46
N LEU A 414 13.13 -0.40 -44.79
CA LEU A 414 13.98 -1.40 -45.43
C LEU A 414 13.16 -2.55 -46.03
N SER A 415 11.87 -2.70 -45.73
CA SER A 415 11.05 -3.80 -46.26
C SER A 415 10.66 -3.59 -47.72
N PRO A 416 10.59 -4.65 -48.56
CA PRO A 416 9.99 -4.57 -49.89
C PRO A 416 8.52 -4.12 -49.87
N ASP A 417 7.80 -4.45 -48.79
CA ASP A 417 6.45 -3.99 -48.52
C ASP A 417 6.42 -3.21 -47.19
N PRO A 418 6.17 -1.89 -47.22
CA PRO A 418 6.14 -1.05 -46.02
C PRO A 418 5.12 -1.48 -44.95
N ASP A 419 4.04 -2.16 -45.35
CA ASP A 419 2.99 -2.64 -44.45
C ASP A 419 3.41 -3.92 -43.69
N THR A 420 4.48 -4.58 -44.13
CA THR A 420 5.07 -5.75 -43.48
C THR A 420 6.51 -5.48 -43.04
N PRO A 421 6.72 -4.85 -41.85
CA PRO A 421 8.07 -4.53 -41.37
C PRO A 421 8.95 -5.79 -41.29
N ARG A 422 10.22 -5.67 -41.74
CA ARG A 422 11.18 -6.79 -41.71
C ARG A 422 11.32 -7.39 -40.32
N ARG A 423 10.98 -8.66 -40.18
CA ARG A 423 11.00 -9.42 -38.92
C ARG A 423 12.37 -9.44 -38.24
N SER A 424 13.44 -9.61 -39.01
CA SER A 424 14.81 -9.62 -38.49
C SER A 424 15.19 -8.31 -37.80
N ILE A 425 14.78 -7.17 -38.37
CA ILE A 425 15.07 -5.84 -37.83
C ILE A 425 14.26 -5.58 -36.56
N THR A 426 12.98 -5.96 -36.51
CA THR A 426 12.17 -5.79 -35.29
C THR A 426 12.66 -6.69 -34.15
N ILE A 427 13.10 -7.92 -34.46
CA ILE A 427 13.75 -8.81 -33.48
C ILE A 427 15.08 -8.23 -33.00
N ALA A 428 15.94 -7.78 -33.92
CA ALA A 428 17.22 -7.16 -33.58
C ALA A 428 17.01 -5.90 -32.72
N THR A 429 16.01 -5.07 -33.05
CA THR A 429 15.63 -3.91 -32.24
C THR A 429 15.29 -4.33 -30.81
N ALA A 430 14.45 -5.37 -30.64
CA ALA A 430 14.05 -5.86 -29.33
C ALA A 430 15.27 -6.30 -28.50
N VAL A 431 16.14 -7.12 -29.10
CA VAL A 431 17.32 -7.69 -28.44
C VAL A 431 18.33 -6.60 -28.10
N VAL A 432 18.68 -5.74 -29.06
CA VAL A 432 19.67 -4.66 -28.86
C VAL A 432 19.17 -3.66 -27.83
N ALA A 433 17.89 -3.23 -27.89
CA ALA A 433 17.34 -2.30 -26.93
C ALA A 433 17.26 -2.90 -25.52
N ALA A 434 16.91 -4.18 -25.38
CA ALA A 434 16.91 -4.86 -24.09
C ALA A 434 18.33 -4.98 -23.51
N LEU A 435 19.32 -5.40 -24.32
CA LEU A 435 20.71 -5.48 -23.88
C LEU A 435 21.27 -4.11 -23.51
N ALA A 436 21.01 -3.07 -24.32
CA ALA A 436 21.44 -1.71 -24.02
C ALA A 436 20.79 -1.19 -22.72
N GLY A 437 19.48 -1.36 -22.57
CA GLY A 437 18.75 -0.95 -21.37
C GLY A 437 19.27 -1.65 -20.11
N LEU A 438 19.44 -2.97 -20.15
CA LEU A 438 19.99 -3.72 -19.02
C LEU A 438 21.46 -3.34 -18.74
N THR A 439 22.27 -3.07 -19.76
CA THR A 439 23.66 -2.61 -19.58
C THR A 439 23.70 -1.26 -18.87
N VAL A 440 22.84 -0.31 -19.24
CA VAL A 440 22.76 1.01 -18.58
C VAL A 440 22.43 0.87 -17.09
N LEU A 441 21.61 -0.11 -16.71
CA LEU A 441 21.28 -0.37 -15.30
C LEU A 441 22.39 -1.16 -14.59
N ALA A 442 22.93 -2.18 -15.25
CA ALA A 442 23.94 -3.09 -14.68
C ALA A 442 25.29 -2.41 -14.44
N MET A 443 25.65 -1.36 -15.21
CA MET A 443 26.89 -0.62 -15.04
C MET A 443 26.98 0.06 -13.65
N PRO A 444 26.04 0.95 -13.22
CA PRO A 444 26.03 1.48 -11.85
C PRO A 444 25.84 0.44 -10.75
N LEU A 445 25.17 -0.68 -11.04
CA LEU A 445 25.05 -1.81 -10.11
C LEU A 445 26.33 -2.64 -10.00
N ARG A 446 27.30 -2.45 -10.90
CA ARG A 446 28.52 -3.26 -11.04
C ARG A 446 28.20 -4.75 -11.23
N ALA A 447 27.10 -5.03 -11.94
CA ALA A 447 26.52 -6.36 -12.10
C ALA A 447 26.85 -7.01 -13.47
N MET A 448 27.77 -6.43 -14.25
CA MET A 448 28.18 -7.02 -15.52
C MET A 448 29.11 -8.23 -15.28
N PRO A 449 29.08 -9.26 -16.16
CA PRO A 449 29.98 -10.40 -16.04
C PRO A 449 31.45 -9.95 -16.13
N GLU A 450 32.19 -10.09 -15.03
CA GLU A 450 33.59 -9.68 -14.95
C GLU A 450 34.55 -10.65 -15.65
N LYS A 451 34.18 -11.93 -15.71
CA LYS A 451 35.00 -12.99 -16.33
C LYS A 451 34.12 -13.93 -17.14
N ILE A 452 34.60 -14.32 -18.31
CA ILE A 452 34.03 -15.46 -19.07
C ILE A 452 35.09 -16.55 -19.17
N ALA A 453 34.67 -17.79 -18.93
CA ALA A 453 35.50 -18.97 -19.13
C ALA A 453 35.15 -19.63 -20.47
N LEU A 454 36.15 -19.79 -21.34
CA LEU A 454 36.09 -20.55 -22.58
C LEU A 454 37.06 -21.73 -22.46
N GLY A 455 36.59 -22.83 -21.86
CA GLY A 455 37.45 -23.96 -21.49
C GLY A 455 38.49 -23.56 -20.43
N PRO A 456 39.81 -23.80 -20.63
CA PRO A 456 40.84 -23.39 -19.69
C PRO A 456 41.13 -21.88 -19.71
N VAL A 457 40.68 -21.16 -20.74
CA VAL A 457 40.98 -19.73 -20.91
C VAL A 457 39.94 -18.90 -20.17
N LYS A 458 40.41 -18.09 -19.21
CA LYS A 458 39.61 -17.08 -18.52
C LYS A 458 39.92 -15.72 -19.12
N ILE A 459 38.91 -15.05 -19.64
CA ILE A 459 39.02 -13.69 -20.18
C ILE A 459 38.42 -12.74 -19.16
N GLU A 460 39.21 -11.77 -18.70
CA GLU A 460 38.72 -10.67 -17.87
C GLU A 460 38.06 -9.63 -18.76
N LEU A 461 36.78 -9.39 -18.49
CA LEU A 461 35.94 -8.46 -19.24
C LEU A 461 35.69 -7.18 -18.45
N GLY A 462 35.86 -7.21 -17.13
CA GLY A 462 35.60 -6.08 -16.27
C GLY A 462 36.02 -6.29 -14.83
N GLY A 463 35.79 -5.27 -14.03
CA GLY A 463 36.10 -5.25 -12.61
C GLY A 463 36.30 -3.83 -12.08
N VAL A 464 36.32 -3.72 -10.75
CA VAL A 464 36.66 -2.46 -10.07
C VAL A 464 38.17 -2.27 -10.09
N GLN A 465 38.63 -1.17 -10.69
CA GLN A 465 40.03 -0.79 -10.74
C GLN A 465 40.47 -0.11 -9.43
N LYS A 466 41.79 0.06 -9.23
CA LYS A 466 42.35 0.67 -8.01
C LYS A 466 41.88 2.11 -7.75
N ASP A 467 41.45 2.82 -8.79
CA ASP A 467 40.89 4.17 -8.70
C ASP A 467 39.40 4.19 -8.32
N GLY A 468 38.82 3.01 -8.01
CA GLY A 468 37.41 2.84 -7.65
C GLY A 468 36.46 2.83 -8.86
N GLN A 469 36.95 2.99 -10.09
CA GLN A 469 36.13 2.94 -11.31
C GLN A 469 35.81 1.50 -11.70
N TYR A 470 34.54 1.24 -11.94
CA TYR A 470 34.10 -0.02 -12.52
C TYR A 470 34.24 0.03 -14.03
N HIS A 471 34.95 -0.94 -14.60
CA HIS A 471 35.12 -1.09 -16.05
C HIS A 471 34.44 -2.36 -16.52
N TRP A 472 33.80 -2.30 -17.68
CA TRP A 472 33.33 -3.48 -18.40
C TRP A 472 33.47 -3.25 -19.91
N LEU A 473 34.31 -4.06 -20.55
CA LEU A 473 34.80 -3.86 -21.91
C LEU A 473 35.35 -2.45 -22.10
N PHE A 474 34.75 -1.66 -22.98
CA PHE A 474 35.11 -0.28 -23.27
C PHE A 474 34.28 0.75 -22.48
N LEU A 475 33.37 0.30 -21.61
CA LEU A 475 32.55 1.17 -20.77
C LEU A 475 33.17 1.30 -19.37
N SER A 476 32.99 2.46 -18.75
CA SER A 476 33.38 2.69 -17.36
C SER A 476 32.38 3.58 -16.62
N THR A 477 32.30 3.42 -15.30
CA THR A 477 31.54 4.33 -14.43
C THR A 477 32.19 4.46 -13.05
N LYS A 478 32.05 5.65 -12.46
CA LYS A 478 32.34 5.90 -11.03
C LYS A 478 31.12 5.67 -10.13
N GLU A 479 29.92 5.62 -10.72
CA GLU A 479 28.70 5.45 -9.95
C GLU A 479 28.67 4.06 -9.27
N SER A 480 28.08 4.04 -8.09
CA SER A 480 27.73 2.80 -7.38
C SER A 480 26.29 2.94 -6.91
N SER A 481 25.45 1.97 -7.27
CA SER A 481 24.07 1.93 -6.82
C SER A 481 23.99 1.51 -5.36
N PHE A 482 23.19 2.23 -4.57
CA PHE A 482 22.88 1.84 -3.19
C PHE A 482 21.83 0.72 -3.11
N VAL A 483 21.17 0.36 -4.23
CA VAL A 483 20.05 -0.58 -4.22
C VAL A 483 20.43 -1.96 -3.66
N PRO A 484 21.53 -2.61 -4.09
CA PRO A 484 21.90 -3.92 -3.54
C PRO A 484 22.25 -3.88 -2.04
N SER A 485 22.95 -2.83 -1.59
CA SER A 485 23.25 -2.66 -0.16
C SER A 485 22.00 -2.37 0.66
N TRP A 486 21.05 -1.61 0.11
CA TRP A 486 19.78 -1.32 0.75
C TRP A 486 18.88 -2.56 0.86
N ALA A 487 18.86 -3.40 -0.18
CA ALA A 487 18.16 -4.68 -0.16
C ALA A 487 18.77 -5.64 0.88
N ARG A 488 20.10 -5.74 0.94
CA ARG A 488 20.79 -6.52 1.98
C ARG A 488 20.51 -5.95 3.37
N TRP A 489 20.50 -4.63 3.53
CA TRP A 489 20.15 -4.00 4.80
C TRP A 489 18.74 -4.39 5.24
N ASN A 490 17.76 -4.34 4.35
CA ASN A 490 16.39 -4.73 4.68
C ASN A 490 16.27 -6.23 5.01
N PHE A 491 16.81 -7.10 4.15
CA PHE A 491 16.50 -8.53 4.18
C PHE A 491 17.47 -9.38 5.00
N SER A 492 18.66 -8.87 5.35
CA SER A 492 19.45 -9.47 6.43
C SER A 492 18.67 -9.48 7.74
N GLY A 493 17.74 -8.53 7.89
CA GLY A 493 16.81 -8.43 9.00
C GLY A 493 17.42 -7.85 10.25
N TYR A 494 16.63 -7.75 11.32
CA TYR A 494 17.11 -7.33 12.64
C TYR A 494 18.25 -8.23 13.11
N GLU A 495 18.11 -9.54 12.92
CA GLU A 495 19.06 -10.58 13.34
C GLU A 495 20.40 -10.50 12.61
N GLY A 496 20.45 -9.83 11.45
CA GLY A 496 21.66 -9.60 10.69
C GLY A 496 22.43 -8.34 11.09
N LYS A 497 21.94 -7.56 12.07
CA LYS A 497 22.56 -6.28 12.46
C LYS A 497 23.66 -6.47 13.51
N PRO A 498 24.77 -5.73 13.42
CA PRO A 498 25.80 -5.75 14.46
C PRO A 498 25.27 -5.39 15.85
N ALA A 499 24.32 -4.46 15.94
CA ALA A 499 23.69 -4.04 17.20
C ALA A 499 22.46 -4.90 17.58
N TYR A 500 22.22 -6.04 16.92
CA TYR A 500 21.12 -6.94 17.27
C TYR A 500 21.17 -7.42 18.73
N PRO A 501 22.34 -7.77 19.32
CA PRO A 501 22.39 -8.15 20.73
C PRO A 501 21.89 -7.04 21.66
N GLU A 502 22.28 -5.78 21.44
CA GLU A 502 21.81 -4.63 22.23
C GLU A 502 20.29 -4.45 22.12
N TYR A 503 19.73 -4.54 20.91
CA TYR A 503 18.29 -4.47 20.68
C TYR A 503 17.53 -5.64 21.31
N HIS A 504 18.05 -6.85 21.14
CA HIS A 504 17.47 -8.05 21.70
C HIS A 504 17.44 -7.96 23.24
N ASP A 505 18.53 -7.54 23.87
CA ASP A 505 18.65 -7.48 25.33
C ASP A 505 17.70 -6.43 25.94
N ILE A 506 17.53 -5.26 25.31
CA ILE A 506 16.55 -4.28 25.81
C ILE A 506 15.12 -4.79 25.64
N VAL A 507 14.79 -5.46 24.53
CA VAL A 507 13.46 -6.07 24.33
C VAL A 507 13.18 -7.14 25.38
N GLN A 508 14.16 -8.02 25.67
CA GLN A 508 14.04 -9.04 26.71
C GLN A 508 13.89 -8.41 28.10
N THR A 509 14.66 -7.37 28.39
CA THR A 509 14.56 -6.62 29.66
C THR A 509 13.16 -6.04 29.84
N MET A 510 12.59 -5.44 28.80
CA MET A 510 11.22 -4.92 28.84
C MET A 510 10.19 -6.04 29.03
N GLY A 511 10.37 -7.20 28.37
CA GLY A 511 9.53 -8.37 28.58
C GLY A 511 9.55 -8.85 30.04
N GLN A 512 10.74 -8.96 30.63
CA GLN A 512 10.91 -9.34 32.04
C GLN A 512 10.27 -8.33 33.01
N LEU A 513 10.42 -7.02 32.75
CA LEU A 513 9.74 -5.98 33.52
C LEU A 513 8.21 -6.11 33.41
N GLY A 514 7.70 -6.48 32.24
CA GLY A 514 6.29 -6.80 32.04
C GLY A 514 5.78 -7.90 32.98
N GLU A 515 6.61 -8.92 33.25
CA GLU A 515 6.29 -10.00 34.18
C GLU A 515 6.46 -9.59 35.66
N THR A 516 7.50 -8.83 36.01
CA THR A 516 7.83 -8.52 37.42
C THR A 516 7.16 -7.26 37.95
N ASN A 517 7.08 -6.22 37.14
CA ASN A 517 6.51 -4.92 37.49
C ASN A 517 5.12 -4.73 36.88
N GLY A 518 4.76 -5.55 35.88
CA GLY A 518 3.45 -5.60 35.24
C GLY A 518 3.43 -4.89 33.88
N CYS A 519 2.62 -5.40 32.95
CA CYS A 519 2.43 -4.83 31.62
C CYS A 519 2.08 -3.32 31.64
N GLY A 520 2.46 -2.61 30.58
CA GLY A 520 2.27 -1.17 30.47
C GLY A 520 2.87 -0.59 29.19
N ARG A 521 2.60 0.69 28.93
CA ARG A 521 3.15 1.39 27.75
C ARG A 521 4.55 1.88 28.05
N ALA A 522 5.40 1.84 27.03
CA ALA A 522 6.74 2.40 27.05
C ALA A 522 6.83 3.63 26.13
N MET A 523 7.61 4.60 26.58
CA MET A 523 8.13 5.70 25.78
C MET A 523 9.65 5.75 25.96
N TRP A 524 10.39 6.09 24.91
CA TRP A 524 11.84 6.13 24.96
C TRP A 524 12.37 7.46 24.44
N GLU A 525 13.55 7.83 24.91
CA GLU A 525 14.37 8.88 24.32
C GLU A 525 14.71 8.55 22.86
N HIS A 526 14.36 9.44 21.94
CA HIS A 526 14.75 9.34 20.55
C HIS A 526 16.24 9.73 20.35
N GLU A 527 16.93 8.97 19.50
CA GLU A 527 18.24 9.31 18.95
C GLU A 527 18.33 8.91 17.47
N GLU A 528 19.11 9.65 16.66
CA GLU A 528 19.31 9.35 15.23
C GLU A 528 20.01 7.99 15.03
N GLN A 529 20.82 7.56 16.00
CA GLN A 529 21.63 6.35 15.93
C GLN A 529 20.80 5.06 16.08
N HIS A 530 19.49 5.14 16.31
CA HIS A 530 18.60 3.97 16.37
C HIS A 530 18.61 3.13 15.10
N ASP A 531 18.94 3.70 13.94
CA ASP A 531 19.09 2.93 12.70
C ASP A 531 20.14 1.82 12.84
N ARG A 532 21.05 1.86 13.84
CA ARG A 532 21.97 0.75 14.15
C ARG A 532 21.26 -0.59 14.40
N TYR A 533 20.02 -0.56 14.90
CA TYR A 533 19.18 -1.76 15.09
C TYR A 533 18.55 -2.27 13.79
N GLY A 534 18.78 -1.58 12.67
CA GLY A 534 18.27 -1.89 11.34
C GLY A 534 17.17 -0.96 10.85
N THR A 535 16.57 -0.17 11.74
CA THR A 535 15.61 0.89 11.43
C THR A 535 15.49 1.83 12.64
N PRO A 536 15.27 3.14 12.46
CA PRO A 536 14.98 4.05 13.58
C PRO A 536 13.70 3.68 14.33
N MET A 537 12.83 2.85 13.74
CA MET A 537 11.55 2.44 14.30
C MET A 537 11.62 1.15 15.15
N ALA A 538 12.80 0.65 15.48
CA ALA A 538 12.95 -0.67 16.09
C ALA A 538 12.19 -0.81 17.42
N LEU A 539 12.18 0.21 18.27
CA LEU A 539 11.51 0.18 19.57
C LEU A 539 9.97 0.25 19.46
N MET A 540 9.42 0.65 18.32
CA MET A 540 7.98 0.54 18.05
C MET A 540 7.49 -0.91 18.06
N LEU A 541 8.39 -1.88 17.90
CA LEU A 541 8.08 -3.30 17.93
C LEU A 541 8.13 -3.93 19.32
N LEU A 542 8.33 -3.18 20.40
CA LEU A 542 8.16 -3.70 21.77
C LEU A 542 6.88 -4.53 21.94
N PRO A 543 5.68 -4.08 21.51
CA PRO A 543 4.47 -4.89 21.61
C PRO A 543 4.52 -6.15 20.74
N PHE A 544 5.20 -6.10 19.58
CA PHE A 544 5.35 -7.26 18.70
C PHE A 544 6.22 -8.36 19.34
N TRP A 545 7.27 -7.99 20.08
CA TRP A 545 8.18 -8.95 20.71
C TRP A 545 7.75 -9.41 22.12
N THR A 546 6.84 -8.67 22.75
CA THR A 546 6.38 -8.93 24.14
C THR A 546 4.92 -9.37 24.19
N ASP A 547 4.38 -9.87 23.08
CA ASP A 547 2.98 -10.33 22.94
C ASP A 547 1.94 -9.29 23.41
N GLY A 548 2.24 -8.01 23.21
CA GLY A 548 1.41 -6.86 23.59
C GLY A 548 1.47 -6.49 25.09
N CYS A 549 2.31 -7.14 25.90
CA CYS A 549 2.47 -6.76 27.31
C CYS A 549 3.14 -5.39 27.47
N ILE A 550 4.19 -5.11 26.68
CA ILE A 550 4.81 -3.79 26.63
C ILE A 550 4.29 -3.06 25.38
N GLY A 551 3.33 -2.17 25.58
CA GLY A 551 2.85 -1.27 24.54
C GLY A 551 3.89 -0.19 24.22
N SER A 552 3.70 0.54 23.12
CA SER A 552 4.58 1.62 22.70
C SER A 552 3.79 2.91 22.48
N MET A 553 4.35 4.04 22.89
CA MET A 553 3.76 5.36 22.58
C MET A 553 4.06 5.81 21.15
N GLU A 554 5.01 5.17 20.47
CA GLU A 554 5.29 5.39 19.06
C GLU A 554 4.91 4.18 18.20
N GLY A 555 4.54 4.42 16.96
CA GLY A 555 4.17 3.40 15.98
C GLY A 555 4.49 3.86 14.57
N LEU A 556 4.32 2.99 13.59
CA LEU A 556 4.54 3.37 12.19
C LEU A 556 3.31 4.03 11.56
N PHE A 557 2.11 3.64 11.99
CA PHE A 557 0.87 4.12 11.35
C PHE A 557 0.48 5.48 11.91
N PHE A 558 1.32 6.50 11.67
CA PHE A 558 1.19 7.84 12.23
C PHE A 558 -0.19 8.46 11.99
N GLU A 559 -0.78 8.25 10.81
CA GLU A 559 -2.08 8.78 10.44
C GLU A 559 -3.26 8.00 11.03
N ALA A 560 -3.02 6.85 11.66
CA ALA A 560 -4.08 5.97 12.14
C ALA A 560 -4.60 6.32 13.54
N SER A 561 -3.87 7.12 14.32
CA SER A 561 -4.29 7.57 15.65
C SER A 561 -4.33 9.09 15.74
N SER A 562 -5.39 9.63 16.35
CA SER A 562 -5.43 11.06 16.72
C SER A 562 -4.59 11.37 17.96
N THR A 563 -3.98 10.36 18.59
CA THR A 563 -3.05 10.52 19.73
C THR A 563 -1.61 10.72 19.28
N THR A 564 -1.27 10.39 18.02
CA THR A 564 0.08 10.54 17.44
C THR A 564 0.74 11.91 17.69
N PRO A 565 0.05 13.06 17.54
CA PRO A 565 0.69 14.37 17.74
C PRO A 565 1.23 14.56 19.15
N TYR A 566 0.49 14.10 20.15
CA TYR A 566 0.84 14.23 21.56
C TYR A 566 2.04 13.36 21.93
N HIS A 567 2.24 12.22 21.27
CA HIS A 567 3.49 11.46 21.37
C HIS A 567 4.68 12.30 20.90
N PHE A 568 4.58 12.99 19.76
CA PHE A 568 5.70 13.79 19.27
C PHE A 568 6.02 14.99 20.17
N ILE A 569 5.01 15.61 20.78
CA ILE A 569 5.23 16.64 21.81
C ILE A 569 6.01 16.04 22.99
N ASN A 570 5.55 14.91 23.54
CA ASN A 570 6.26 14.26 24.64
C ASN A 570 7.67 13.82 24.24
N GLN A 571 7.89 13.42 22.98
CA GLN A 571 9.21 13.01 22.50
C GLN A 571 10.19 14.19 22.51
N ASP A 572 9.73 15.39 22.13
CA ASP A 572 10.49 16.65 22.21
C ASP A 572 10.90 17.00 23.65
N GLU A 573 10.02 16.74 24.61
CA GLU A 573 10.27 16.99 26.05
C GLU A 573 11.19 15.94 26.69
N LEU A 574 11.22 14.71 26.16
CA LEU A 574 11.86 13.54 26.78
C LEU A 574 13.07 13.01 26.00
N SER A 575 13.56 13.74 24.99
CA SER A 575 14.71 13.31 24.19
C SER A 575 15.73 14.41 24.04
N PHE A 576 17.02 14.07 24.17
CA PHE A 576 18.09 15.02 23.87
C PHE A 576 18.02 15.54 22.42
N GLY A 577 17.63 14.69 21.47
CA GLY A 577 17.39 15.05 20.08
C GLY A 577 16.15 14.37 19.52
N ALA A 578 15.00 15.01 19.64
CA ALA A 578 13.73 14.49 19.13
C ALA A 578 13.66 14.48 17.59
N SER A 579 12.84 13.59 17.03
CA SER A 579 12.67 13.48 15.58
C SER A 579 11.88 14.64 14.98
N ASN A 580 10.94 15.19 15.75
CA ASN A 580 10.00 16.25 15.38
C ASN A 580 9.36 16.01 14.00
N ALA A 581 8.99 14.74 13.75
CA ALA A 581 8.58 14.27 12.43
C ALA A 581 7.24 14.86 11.95
N GLN A 582 6.29 15.07 12.87
CA GLN A 582 5.04 15.76 12.55
C GLN A 582 5.25 17.28 12.59
N ARG A 583 4.81 18.00 11.56
CA ARG A 583 4.94 19.47 11.52
C ARG A 583 3.82 20.17 12.27
N ASP A 584 3.97 21.48 12.43
CA ASP A 584 2.97 22.38 13.00
C ASP A 584 2.61 22.07 14.47
N LEU A 585 3.53 21.44 15.21
CA LEU A 585 3.45 21.21 16.65
C LEU A 585 4.31 22.21 17.42
N PRO A 586 3.99 22.52 18.69
CA PRO A 586 4.69 23.53 19.49
C PRO A 586 6.01 23.01 20.06
N TYR A 587 6.91 22.52 19.21
CA TYR A 587 8.22 22.03 19.63
C TYR A 587 9.11 23.15 20.17
N MET A 588 9.93 22.79 21.14
CA MET A 588 10.89 23.68 21.77
C MET A 588 12.26 23.57 21.08
N PRO A 589 12.94 24.68 20.79
CA PRO A 589 14.25 24.61 20.16
C PRO A 589 15.33 24.04 21.09
N GLY A 590 16.01 22.97 20.65
CA GLY A 590 17.18 22.41 21.33
C GLY A 590 16.83 21.24 22.26
N ALA A 591 17.83 20.74 22.98
CA ALA A 591 17.63 19.70 23.99
C ALA A 591 16.82 20.26 25.18
N PRO A 592 15.92 19.47 25.79
CA PRO A 592 15.11 19.92 26.91
C PRO A 592 15.98 20.20 28.14
N ASP A 593 15.56 21.17 28.95
CA ASP A 593 16.05 21.33 30.32
C ASP A 593 15.27 20.45 31.31
N GLN A 594 15.62 20.50 32.60
CA GLN A 594 14.95 19.70 33.64
C GLN A 594 13.45 20.03 33.74
N ALA A 595 13.04 21.29 33.60
CA ALA A 595 11.64 21.67 33.74
C ALA A 595 10.80 21.16 32.57
N GLN A 596 11.36 21.18 31.36
CA GLN A 596 10.74 20.58 30.17
C GLN A 596 10.67 19.05 30.29
N PHE A 597 11.73 18.41 30.80
CA PHE A 597 11.73 16.99 31.08
C PHE A 597 10.66 16.61 32.11
N ASP A 598 10.53 17.38 33.19
CA ASP A 598 9.53 17.16 34.24
C ASP A 598 8.11 17.31 33.68
N LEU A 599 7.86 18.29 32.80
CA LEU A 599 6.60 18.40 32.06
C LEU A 599 6.34 17.15 31.19
N GLY A 600 7.37 16.64 30.51
CA GLY A 600 7.28 15.39 29.76
C GLY A 600 6.87 14.21 30.63
N VAL A 601 7.40 14.11 31.86
CA VAL A 601 7.00 13.08 32.84
C VAL A 601 5.54 13.23 33.24
N ASP A 602 5.04 14.45 33.46
CA ASP A 602 3.62 14.67 33.74
C ASP A 602 2.73 14.24 32.56
N HIS A 603 3.16 14.49 31.32
CA HIS A 603 2.46 13.99 30.13
C HIS A 603 2.50 12.46 30.01
N LEU A 604 3.58 11.80 30.46
CA LEU A 604 3.62 10.33 30.56
C LEU A 604 2.54 9.82 31.52
N GLN A 605 2.36 10.46 32.67
CA GLN A 605 1.30 10.12 33.63
C GLN A 605 -0.09 10.34 33.03
N MET A 606 -0.29 11.47 32.34
CA MET A 606 -1.53 11.82 31.64
C MET A 606 -1.93 10.76 30.59
N LEU A 607 -0.95 10.22 29.87
CA LEU A 607 -1.15 9.18 28.85
C LEU A 607 -1.06 7.75 29.41
N GLY A 608 -0.90 7.58 30.73
CA GLY A 608 -0.82 6.25 31.36
C GLY A 608 0.38 5.44 30.85
N VAL A 609 1.51 6.11 30.63
CA VAL A 609 2.77 5.50 30.23
C VAL A 609 3.48 5.02 31.48
N LYS A 610 3.81 3.74 31.51
CA LYS A 610 4.37 3.08 32.69
C LYS A 610 5.89 3.09 32.69
N TYR A 611 6.50 3.03 31.53
CA TYR A 611 7.95 2.92 31.39
C TYR A 611 8.51 4.06 30.54
N TYR A 612 9.54 4.73 31.05
CA TYR A 612 10.37 5.66 30.30
C TYR A 612 11.77 5.05 30.13
N MET A 613 12.30 5.08 28.90
CA MET A 613 13.61 4.52 28.57
C MET A 613 14.55 5.64 28.13
N ALA A 614 15.60 5.92 28.90
CA ALA A 614 16.60 6.94 28.61
C ALA A 614 17.92 6.30 28.14
N ILE A 615 18.70 7.01 27.33
CA ILE A 615 20.00 6.56 26.81
C ILE A 615 21.12 7.58 27.01
N THR A 616 20.84 8.88 26.88
CA THR A 616 21.85 9.92 27.05
C THR A 616 22.07 10.26 28.52
N GLU A 617 23.31 10.64 28.87
CA GLU A 617 23.65 11.01 30.26
C GLU A 617 22.77 12.14 30.80
N GLN A 618 22.38 13.10 29.95
CA GLN A 618 21.51 14.20 30.34
C GLN A 618 20.10 13.70 30.72
N MET A 619 19.44 12.92 29.86
CA MET A 619 18.09 12.41 30.16
C MET A 619 18.10 11.42 31.32
N ILE A 620 19.16 10.61 31.46
CA ILE A 620 19.34 9.74 32.63
C ILE A 620 19.46 10.56 33.92
N THR A 621 20.24 11.65 33.92
CA THR A 621 20.41 12.52 35.07
C THR A 621 19.09 13.19 35.46
N TYR A 622 18.33 13.69 34.48
CA TYR A 622 17.02 14.26 34.74
C TYR A 622 16.03 13.22 35.28
N GLY A 623 16.05 12.01 34.72
CA GLY A 623 15.25 10.89 35.20
C GLY A 623 15.57 10.49 36.64
N GLN A 624 16.84 10.52 37.03
CA GLN A 624 17.28 10.23 38.41
C GLN A 624 16.95 11.35 39.41
N ALA A 625 16.81 12.59 38.94
CA ALA A 625 16.44 13.74 39.75
C ALA A 625 14.92 13.87 39.97
N ASN A 626 14.10 13.32 39.07
CA ASN A 626 12.64 13.41 39.13
C ASN A 626 12.05 12.38 40.11
N ALA A 627 11.28 12.84 41.10
CA ALA A 627 10.73 11.99 42.16
C ALA A 627 9.64 11.01 41.70
N SER A 628 9.02 11.25 40.55
CA SER A 628 7.99 10.40 39.94
C SER A 628 8.59 9.26 39.10
N LEU A 629 9.91 9.24 38.91
CA LEU A 629 10.60 8.21 38.15
C LEU A 629 11.43 7.33 39.07
N LYS A 630 11.21 6.02 38.98
CA LYS A 630 11.99 5.02 39.70
C LYS A 630 12.78 4.19 38.70
N GLN A 631 14.10 4.24 38.76
CA GLN A 631 14.93 3.34 37.95
C GLN A 631 14.65 1.87 38.34
N VAL A 632 14.24 1.06 37.37
CA VAL A 632 13.88 -0.35 37.56
C VAL A 632 14.77 -1.33 36.80
N ALA A 633 15.45 -0.88 35.75
CA ALA A 633 16.41 -1.71 35.01
C ALA A 633 17.50 -0.90 34.32
N GLN A 634 18.54 -1.61 33.91
CA GLN A 634 19.57 -1.15 32.97
C GLN A 634 19.84 -2.26 31.97
N SER A 635 19.90 -1.93 30.68
CA SER A 635 20.24 -2.89 29.61
C SER A 635 21.15 -2.21 28.58
N GLY A 636 22.44 -2.55 28.62
CA GLY A 636 23.45 -1.85 27.83
C GLY A 636 23.45 -0.35 28.14
N PRO A 637 23.28 0.53 27.14
CA PRO A 637 23.23 1.97 27.35
C PRO A 637 21.89 2.48 27.89
N TRP A 638 20.85 1.64 27.90
CA TRP A 638 19.51 2.04 28.32
C TRP A 638 19.32 1.98 29.83
N ILE A 639 18.73 3.04 30.39
CA ILE A 639 18.17 3.07 31.73
C ILE A 639 16.64 3.10 31.62
N VAL A 640 15.97 2.18 32.31
CA VAL A 640 14.51 2.10 32.32
C VAL A 640 13.97 2.59 33.65
N PHE A 641 13.09 3.57 33.60
CA PHE A 641 12.35 4.12 34.72
C PHE A 641 10.89 3.65 34.69
N GLU A 642 10.37 3.27 35.84
CA GLU A 642 8.94 3.13 36.07
C GLU A 642 8.37 4.50 36.49
N VAL A 643 7.27 4.90 35.85
CA VAL A 643 6.58 6.19 36.04
C VAL A 643 5.47 6.00 37.08
N ALA A 644 5.57 6.72 38.19
CA ALA A 644 4.53 6.76 39.22
C ALA A 644 3.23 7.37 38.69
N ASP A 645 2.08 7.06 39.32
CA ASP A 645 0.77 7.65 39.03
C ASP A 645 0.31 7.52 37.55
N SER A 646 0.69 6.43 36.90
CA SER A 646 0.40 6.12 35.49
C SER A 646 -0.82 5.22 35.28
N SER A 647 -1.80 5.23 36.20
CA SER A 647 -3.02 4.42 36.13
C SER A 647 -3.81 4.68 34.84
N VAL A 648 -4.20 3.62 34.13
CA VAL A 648 -4.93 3.73 32.84
C VAL A 648 -6.40 4.13 33.01
N VAL A 649 -6.98 3.85 34.18
CA VAL A 649 -8.38 4.21 34.51
C VAL A 649 -8.40 4.85 35.88
N GLU A 650 -8.94 6.06 35.98
CA GLU A 650 -8.95 6.84 37.22
C GLU A 650 -10.13 7.82 37.27
N PRO A 651 -10.64 8.17 38.48
CA PRO A 651 -11.67 9.18 38.61
C PRO A 651 -11.11 10.57 38.29
N LEU A 652 -11.93 11.44 37.71
CA LEU A 652 -11.59 12.86 37.54
C LEU A 652 -11.96 13.65 38.79
N ASP A 653 -11.08 14.56 39.21
CA ASP A 653 -11.30 15.45 40.36
C ASP A 653 -12.35 16.53 40.10
N ASN A 654 -12.52 16.94 38.83
CA ASN A 654 -13.52 17.92 38.41
C ASN A 654 -14.33 17.42 37.21
N ASP A 655 -15.55 17.93 37.06
CA ASP A 655 -16.33 17.70 35.86
C ASP A 655 -15.60 18.23 34.60
N PRO A 656 -15.51 17.42 33.52
CA PRO A 656 -15.04 17.91 32.23
C PRO A 656 -15.84 19.10 31.70
N ALA A 657 -15.20 19.89 30.83
CA ALA A 657 -15.84 20.97 30.10
C ALA A 657 -16.06 20.58 28.64
N VAL A 658 -17.29 20.68 28.15
CA VAL A 658 -17.59 20.29 26.77
C VAL A 658 -17.26 21.44 25.81
N LEU A 659 -16.28 21.23 24.94
CA LEU A 659 -15.92 22.14 23.86
C LEU A 659 -16.97 22.08 22.75
N THR A 660 -17.67 23.20 22.55
CA THR A 660 -18.73 23.30 21.55
C THR A 660 -18.20 23.65 20.16
N GLY A 661 -18.80 23.06 19.12
CA GLY A 661 -18.49 23.42 17.72
C GLY A 661 -17.19 22.85 17.15
N VAL A 662 -16.42 22.07 17.91
CA VAL A 662 -15.14 21.48 17.45
C VAL A 662 -15.39 20.18 16.67
N ALA A 663 -15.14 20.21 15.36
CA ALA A 663 -15.18 19.01 14.54
C ALA A 663 -13.98 18.09 14.82
N PRO A 664 -14.08 16.75 14.62
CA PRO A 664 -12.99 15.82 14.92
C PRO A 664 -11.61 16.20 14.33
N LYS A 665 -11.62 16.80 13.13
CA LYS A 665 -10.42 17.25 12.40
C LYS A 665 -9.74 18.50 12.98
N HIS A 666 -10.44 19.29 13.79
CA HIS A 666 -9.91 20.51 14.44
C HIS A 666 -9.56 20.26 15.91
N TRP A 667 -9.78 19.04 16.41
CA TRP A 667 -9.55 18.71 17.80
C TRP A 667 -8.12 18.95 18.27
N LEU A 668 -7.14 18.61 17.43
CA LEU A 668 -5.73 18.82 17.75
C LEU A 668 -5.45 20.31 18.01
N GLU A 669 -5.85 21.17 17.08
CA GLU A 669 -5.67 22.63 17.17
C GLU A 669 -6.33 23.19 18.45
N SER A 670 -7.54 22.73 18.77
CA SER A 670 -8.30 23.23 19.92
C SER A 670 -7.83 22.72 21.29
N VAL A 671 -7.21 21.53 21.35
CA VAL A 671 -6.82 20.91 22.63
C VAL A 671 -5.33 21.08 22.94
N THR A 672 -4.48 21.31 21.93
CA THR A 672 -3.04 21.49 22.14
C THR A 672 -2.71 22.62 23.14
N PRO A 673 -3.36 23.80 23.13
CA PRO A 673 -3.10 24.83 24.13
C PRO A 673 -3.38 24.39 25.57
N TRP A 674 -4.43 23.57 25.79
CA TRP A 674 -4.72 22.97 27.10
C TRP A 674 -3.68 21.90 27.47
N TYR A 675 -3.25 21.09 26.49
CA TYR A 675 -2.25 20.05 26.70
C TYR A 675 -0.93 20.66 27.18
N MET A 676 -0.47 21.75 26.57
CA MET A 676 0.79 22.43 26.91
C MET A 676 0.75 23.29 28.19
N ASP A 677 -0.40 23.40 28.87
CA ASP A 677 -0.56 24.26 30.06
C ASP A 677 -0.97 23.43 31.29
N PRO A 678 0.00 23.06 32.16
CA PRO A 678 -0.27 22.32 33.39
C PRO A 678 -1.28 23.00 34.32
N THR A 679 -1.43 24.33 34.25
CA THR A 679 -2.38 25.06 35.10
C THR A 679 -3.83 24.84 34.67
N ALA A 680 -4.05 24.37 33.44
CA ALA A 680 -5.37 24.10 32.87
C ALA A 680 -5.86 22.65 33.07
N TRP A 681 -5.00 21.72 33.49
CA TRP A 681 -5.33 20.28 33.60
C TRP A 681 -6.35 19.94 34.70
N ASN A 682 -6.69 20.91 35.55
CA ASN A 682 -7.76 20.75 36.54
C ASN A 682 -9.13 20.47 35.90
N VAL A 683 -9.36 20.88 34.65
CA VAL A 683 -10.62 20.61 33.93
C VAL A 683 -10.31 20.11 32.51
N TRP A 684 -10.82 18.93 32.19
CA TRP A 684 -10.52 18.26 30.93
C TRP A 684 -11.49 18.70 29.82
N PRO A 685 -11.00 19.07 28.63
CA PRO A 685 -11.86 19.40 27.49
C PRO A 685 -12.45 18.11 26.89
N SER A 686 -13.77 18.08 26.71
CA SER A 686 -14.51 16.94 26.16
C SER A 686 -15.32 17.32 24.91
N SER A 687 -15.47 16.37 23.99
CA SER A 687 -16.30 16.51 22.79
C SER A 687 -17.81 16.41 23.08
N GLY A 688 -18.16 15.89 24.25
CA GLY A 688 -19.53 15.67 24.68
C GLY A 688 -19.60 15.26 26.15
N GLY A 689 -20.82 15.11 26.67
CA GLY A 689 -21.02 14.76 28.07
C GLY A 689 -22.46 14.98 28.53
N PRO A 690 -22.76 14.68 29.80
CA PRO A 690 -24.02 15.03 30.45
C PRO A 690 -24.40 16.50 30.26
N LYS A 691 -25.70 16.79 30.34
CA LYS A 691 -26.23 18.15 30.14
C LYS A 691 -25.76 19.14 31.19
N ASP A 692 -25.44 18.65 32.38
CA ASP A 692 -25.05 19.48 33.54
C ASP A 692 -23.56 19.87 33.51
N TRP A 693 -22.74 19.20 32.69
CA TRP A 693 -21.38 19.67 32.43
C TRP A 693 -21.41 21.03 31.73
N GLN A 694 -20.46 21.89 32.07
CA GLN A 694 -20.33 23.18 31.41
C GLN A 694 -20.07 23.02 29.91
N ARG A 695 -20.59 23.95 29.12
CA ARG A 695 -20.41 24.04 27.68
C ARG A 695 -19.62 25.32 27.42
N ILE A 696 -18.44 25.19 26.85
CA ILE A 696 -17.51 26.31 26.63
C ILE A 696 -17.18 26.44 25.14
N ALA A 697 -16.84 27.66 24.73
CA ALA A 697 -16.21 27.91 23.45
C ALA A 697 -14.69 27.67 23.52
N GLU A 698 -14.05 27.55 22.37
CA GLU A 698 -12.59 27.44 22.28
C GLU A 698 -11.91 28.69 22.87
N GLY A 699 -10.92 28.48 23.72
CA GLY A 699 -10.19 29.55 24.43
C GLY A 699 -10.88 30.10 25.69
N GLU A 700 -12.10 29.67 26.02
CA GLU A 700 -12.73 30.01 27.30
C GLU A 700 -12.15 29.16 28.44
N THR A 701 -11.85 29.81 29.57
CA THR A 701 -11.37 29.11 30.77
C THR A 701 -12.56 28.50 31.53
N PRO A 702 -12.62 27.16 31.68
CA PRO A 702 -13.70 26.52 32.41
C PRO A 702 -13.60 26.75 33.92
N THR A 703 -14.73 26.68 34.62
CA THR A 703 -14.76 26.66 36.09
C THR A 703 -14.51 25.24 36.60
N ALA A 704 -13.63 25.07 37.59
CA ALA A 704 -13.42 23.77 38.23
C ALA A 704 -14.61 23.43 39.14
N ASN A 705 -15.37 22.40 38.76
CA ASN A 705 -16.49 21.86 39.53
C ASN A 705 -16.08 20.52 40.14
N PRO A 706 -15.78 20.45 41.44
CA PRO A 706 -15.27 19.23 42.07
C PRO A 706 -16.28 18.08 42.00
N THR A 707 -15.78 16.88 41.71
CA THR A 707 -16.58 15.65 41.72
C THR A 707 -16.60 15.02 43.11
N THR A 708 -17.42 13.98 43.28
CA THR A 708 -17.35 13.16 44.50
C THR A 708 -16.22 12.14 44.36
N PRO A 709 -15.28 12.06 45.33
CA PRO A 709 -14.24 11.04 45.32
C PRO A 709 -14.83 9.63 45.25
N VAL A 710 -14.33 8.83 44.30
CA VAL A 710 -14.74 7.45 44.05
C VAL A 710 -13.50 6.61 43.85
N ALA A 711 -13.49 5.37 44.35
CA ALA A 711 -12.40 4.44 44.07
C ALA A 711 -12.73 3.62 42.82
N VAL A 712 -11.76 3.50 41.93
CA VAL A 712 -11.78 2.58 40.79
C VAL A 712 -11.01 1.32 41.20
N THR A 713 -11.61 0.14 41.02
CA THR A 713 -11.01 -1.14 41.38
C THR A 713 -11.26 -2.18 40.29
N ASN A 714 -10.58 -3.33 40.38
CA ASN A 714 -10.75 -4.46 39.46
C ASN A 714 -10.60 -4.08 37.98
N THR A 715 -9.73 -3.11 37.68
CA THR A 715 -9.46 -2.67 36.31
C THR A 715 -8.83 -3.81 35.51
N GLN A 716 -9.48 -4.18 34.41
CA GLN A 716 -8.98 -5.12 33.43
C GLN A 716 -8.91 -4.44 32.07
N ILE A 717 -7.70 -4.40 31.50
CA ILE A 717 -7.46 -3.89 30.16
C ILE A 717 -7.26 -5.09 29.25
N GLY A 718 -8.24 -5.34 28.39
CA GLY A 718 -8.12 -6.27 27.28
C GLY A 718 -7.64 -5.57 26.01
N ARG A 719 -7.57 -6.33 24.92
CA ARG A 719 -7.16 -5.79 23.62
C ARG A 719 -8.21 -4.84 23.05
N ASP A 720 -9.47 -5.25 23.00
CA ASP A 720 -10.60 -4.47 22.50
C ASP A 720 -11.73 -4.28 23.53
N THR A 721 -11.43 -4.53 24.81
CA THR A 721 -12.34 -4.40 25.95
C THR A 721 -11.64 -3.75 27.14
N ILE A 722 -12.37 -2.99 27.94
CA ILE A 722 -11.90 -2.40 29.20
C ILE A 722 -13.02 -2.59 30.22
N SER A 723 -12.72 -3.07 31.43
CA SER A 723 -13.71 -3.13 32.50
C SER A 723 -13.13 -2.70 33.83
N PHE A 724 -13.96 -2.13 34.68
CA PHE A 724 -13.58 -1.70 36.02
C PHE A 724 -14.83 -1.54 36.90
N ASP A 725 -14.61 -1.55 38.20
CA ASP A 725 -15.64 -1.31 39.21
C ASP A 725 -15.44 0.05 39.86
N VAL A 726 -16.56 0.72 40.17
CA VAL A 726 -16.59 1.97 40.92
C VAL A 726 -17.37 1.79 42.22
N THR A 727 -16.91 2.42 43.30
CA THR A 727 -17.61 2.36 44.59
C THR A 727 -18.96 3.09 44.58
N LYS A 728 -19.12 4.08 43.70
CA LYS A 728 -20.38 4.80 43.52
C LYS A 728 -20.51 5.32 42.08
N PRO A 729 -21.68 5.13 41.43
CA PRO A 729 -21.96 5.73 40.13
C PRO A 729 -22.02 7.26 40.15
N GLY A 730 -21.89 7.88 38.97
CA GLY A 730 -22.07 9.32 38.75
C GLY A 730 -20.80 10.16 38.69
N THR A 731 -19.66 9.68 39.20
CA THR A 731 -18.38 10.39 39.07
C THR A 731 -17.75 10.11 37.70
N PRO A 732 -17.35 11.14 36.92
CA PRO A 732 -16.65 10.96 35.65
C PRO A 732 -15.36 10.16 35.83
N ILE A 733 -15.17 9.12 35.01
CA ILE A 733 -13.97 8.26 35.01
C ILE A 733 -13.21 8.48 33.70
N LEU A 734 -11.95 8.88 33.82
CA LEU A 734 -10.99 8.96 32.73
C LEU A 734 -10.52 7.55 32.38
N VAL A 735 -10.53 7.24 31.08
CA VAL A 735 -9.96 6.04 30.51
C VAL A 735 -8.88 6.49 29.54
N LYS A 736 -7.62 6.31 29.92
CA LYS A 736 -6.42 6.70 29.17
C LYS A 736 -6.18 5.75 27.99
N VAL A 737 -7.20 5.47 27.19
CA VAL A 737 -7.14 4.72 25.93
C VAL A 737 -7.66 5.64 24.84
N SER A 738 -7.02 5.60 23.68
CA SER A 738 -7.34 6.50 22.58
C SER A 738 -8.81 6.38 22.16
N TYR A 739 -9.45 7.52 21.95
CA TYR A 739 -10.83 7.55 21.48
C TYR A 739 -10.93 7.21 19.99
N PHE A 740 -11.98 6.47 19.67
CA PHE A 740 -12.46 6.26 18.31
C PHE A 740 -13.98 5.96 18.38
N PRO A 741 -14.80 6.39 17.40
CA PRO A 741 -16.26 6.29 17.48
C PRO A 741 -16.86 4.87 17.54
N ASN A 742 -16.02 3.83 17.48
CA ASN A 742 -16.44 2.43 17.55
C ASN A 742 -16.49 1.89 18.98
N TRP A 743 -15.93 2.62 19.95
CA TRP A 743 -16.06 2.28 21.36
C TRP A 743 -17.51 2.43 21.81
N LYS A 744 -18.00 1.41 22.51
CA LYS A 744 -19.32 1.35 23.14
C LYS A 744 -19.11 1.10 24.62
N VAL A 745 -20.04 1.57 25.43
CA VAL A 745 -20.01 1.36 26.88
C VAL A 745 -21.31 0.72 27.37
N SER A 746 -21.19 -0.11 28.39
CA SER A 746 -22.27 -0.66 29.21
C SER A 746 -22.01 -0.31 30.68
N GLY A 747 -23.06 -0.01 31.44
CA GLY A 747 -22.95 0.42 32.83
C GLY A 747 -22.49 1.87 33.02
N ALA A 748 -22.44 2.67 31.94
CA ALA A 748 -22.11 4.10 31.98
C ALA A 748 -22.73 4.85 30.79
N GLU A 749 -22.75 6.19 30.87
CA GLU A 749 -22.95 7.07 29.72
C GLU A 749 -21.61 7.41 29.03
N GLY A 750 -21.66 7.70 27.73
CA GLY A 750 -20.49 7.94 26.89
C GLY A 750 -20.18 6.77 25.93
N PRO A 751 -18.90 6.43 25.67
CA PRO A 751 -17.71 7.21 26.00
C PRO A 751 -17.61 8.45 25.11
N TRP A 752 -17.12 9.55 25.66
CA TRP A 752 -16.82 10.77 24.90
C TRP A 752 -15.32 10.93 24.72
N ARG A 753 -14.91 11.53 23.59
CA ARG A 753 -13.52 11.97 23.39
C ARG A 753 -13.21 13.06 24.39
N VAL A 754 -12.13 12.92 25.14
CA VAL A 754 -11.58 13.91 26.06
C VAL A 754 -10.12 14.21 25.68
N GLY A 755 -9.61 15.41 25.98
CA GLY A 755 -8.24 15.78 25.66
C GLY A 755 -7.24 14.80 26.31
N PRO A 756 -6.05 14.55 25.72
CA PRO A 756 -5.60 14.89 24.37
C PRO A 756 -6.35 14.14 23.25
N ASN A 757 -6.62 12.85 23.42
CA ASN A 757 -7.50 12.04 22.58
C ASN A 757 -7.92 10.77 23.33
N LEU A 758 -8.27 10.91 24.60
CA LEU A 758 -8.62 9.80 25.49
C LEU A 758 -10.14 9.65 25.58
N MET A 759 -10.62 8.79 26.47
CA MET A 759 -12.05 8.58 26.71
C MET A 759 -12.47 9.01 28.11
N VAL A 760 -13.68 9.54 28.24
CA VAL A 760 -14.35 9.73 29.53
C VAL A 760 -15.72 9.07 29.51
N VAL A 761 -16.08 8.43 30.63
CA VAL A 761 -17.40 7.82 30.85
C VAL A 761 -17.98 8.27 32.19
N VAL A 762 -19.30 8.25 32.33
CA VAL A 762 -19.99 8.53 33.60
C VAL A 762 -20.73 7.27 34.03
N PRO A 763 -20.26 6.52 35.03
CA PRO A 763 -20.88 5.26 35.45
C PRO A 763 -22.33 5.46 35.89
N THR A 764 -23.19 4.56 35.43
CA THR A 764 -24.60 4.41 35.84
C THR A 764 -24.83 3.11 36.62
N SER A 765 -23.83 2.21 36.63
CA SER A 765 -23.72 1.03 37.48
C SER A 765 -22.38 1.04 38.24
N ASP A 766 -22.26 0.15 39.22
CA ASP A 766 -21.01 -0.19 39.89
C ASP A 766 -19.98 -0.85 38.97
N HIS A 767 -20.41 -1.66 38.00
CA HIS A 767 -19.54 -2.29 37.00
C HIS A 767 -19.67 -1.62 35.62
N VAL A 768 -18.54 -1.22 35.05
CA VAL A 768 -18.47 -0.58 33.73
C VAL A 768 -17.70 -1.47 32.76
N THR A 769 -18.18 -1.58 31.52
CA THR A 769 -17.45 -2.25 30.44
C THR A 769 -17.47 -1.41 29.17
N LEU A 770 -16.30 -1.10 28.62
CA LEU A 770 -16.12 -0.57 27.28
C LEU A 770 -15.73 -1.69 26.33
N SER A 771 -16.28 -1.68 25.12
CA SER A 771 -15.95 -2.65 24.06
C SER A 771 -15.88 -1.96 22.70
N TYR A 772 -14.88 -2.32 21.90
CA TYR A 772 -14.76 -1.84 20.54
C TYR A 772 -15.56 -2.74 19.58
N GLY A 773 -16.44 -2.14 18.78
CA GLY A 773 -17.30 -2.93 17.90
C GLY A 773 -17.74 -2.21 16.62
N MET A 774 -18.59 -2.89 15.86
CA MET A 774 -19.14 -2.36 14.60
C MET A 774 -20.18 -1.26 14.87
N THR A 775 -20.17 -0.22 14.05
CA THR A 775 -21.21 0.83 14.01
C THR A 775 -22.05 0.74 12.73
N MET A 776 -23.07 1.60 12.58
CA MET A 776 -23.89 1.64 11.36
C MET A 776 -23.09 1.95 10.09
N VAL A 777 -21.97 2.68 10.22
CA VAL A 777 -21.05 2.93 9.10
C VAL A 777 -20.47 1.61 8.62
N ASP A 778 -20.02 0.75 9.53
CA ASP A 778 -19.40 -0.52 9.16
C ASP A 778 -20.42 -1.48 8.53
N TRP A 779 -21.64 -1.57 9.09
CA TRP A 779 -22.72 -2.38 8.53
C TRP A 779 -23.14 -1.95 7.13
N GLY A 780 -23.36 -0.64 6.92
CA GLY A 780 -23.69 -0.10 5.60
C GLY A 780 -22.59 -0.34 4.56
N SER A 781 -21.33 -0.33 5.01
CA SER A 781 -20.16 -0.57 4.16
C SER A 781 -20.05 -2.02 3.71
N TRP A 782 -20.28 -2.98 4.60
CA TRP A 782 -20.38 -4.40 4.23
C TRP A 782 -21.55 -4.69 3.31
N PHE A 783 -22.71 -4.06 3.54
CA PHE A 783 -23.85 -4.18 2.64
C PHE A 783 -23.50 -3.71 1.22
N ALA A 784 -22.81 -2.58 1.07
CA ALA A 784 -22.32 -2.12 -0.23
C ALA A 784 -21.34 -3.12 -0.87
N THR A 785 -20.49 -3.78 -0.09
CA THR A 785 -19.63 -4.86 -0.60
C THR A 785 -20.39 -6.06 -1.10
N ILE A 786 -21.45 -6.48 -0.41
CA ILE A 786 -22.34 -7.54 -0.91
C ILE A 786 -22.98 -7.12 -2.24
N LEU A 787 -23.43 -5.87 -2.38
CA LEU A 787 -23.93 -5.35 -3.65
C LEU A 787 -22.87 -5.35 -4.75
N GLY A 788 -21.60 -5.08 -4.42
CA GLY A 788 -20.47 -5.23 -5.33
C GLY A 788 -20.30 -6.67 -5.84
N VAL A 789 -20.39 -7.66 -4.94
CA VAL A 789 -20.34 -9.08 -5.31
C VAL A 789 -21.50 -9.46 -6.21
N VAL A 790 -22.72 -9.02 -5.90
CA VAL A 790 -23.89 -9.21 -6.78
C VAL A 790 -23.65 -8.54 -8.15
N GLY A 791 -23.08 -7.33 -8.16
CA GLY A 791 -22.68 -6.62 -9.37
C GLY A 791 -21.74 -7.42 -10.27
N ILE A 792 -20.77 -8.14 -9.69
CA ILE A 792 -19.89 -9.05 -10.44
C ILE A 792 -20.69 -10.17 -11.11
N VAL A 793 -21.61 -10.81 -10.39
CA VAL A 793 -22.46 -11.89 -10.95
C VAL A 793 -23.34 -11.36 -12.08
N LEU A 794 -23.91 -10.16 -11.93
CA LEU A 794 -24.71 -9.51 -12.97
C LEU A 794 -23.88 -9.17 -14.20
N LEU A 795 -22.67 -8.63 -14.03
CA LEU A 795 -21.76 -8.34 -15.15
C LEU A 795 -21.28 -9.59 -15.87
N TRP A 796 -21.09 -10.69 -15.14
CA TRP A 796 -20.78 -12.00 -15.71
C TRP A 796 -21.95 -12.51 -16.57
N ARG A 797 -23.20 -12.45 -16.06
CA ARG A 797 -24.40 -12.88 -16.79
C ARG A 797 -24.73 -11.99 -17.99
N ALA A 798 -24.50 -10.68 -17.91
CA ALA A 798 -24.84 -9.73 -18.96
C ALA A 798 -23.96 -9.84 -20.22
N GLY A 799 -22.83 -10.55 -20.16
CA GLY A 799 -21.93 -10.73 -21.30
C GLY A 799 -21.31 -9.42 -21.84
N PRO A 800 -20.61 -9.48 -22.99
CA PRO A 800 -19.96 -8.32 -23.60
C PRO A 800 -20.95 -7.26 -24.10
N LEU A 801 -20.60 -5.98 -23.98
CA LEU A 801 -21.35 -4.90 -24.60
C LEU A 801 -21.01 -4.79 -26.09
N VAL A 802 -22.04 -4.81 -26.95
CA VAL A 802 -21.85 -4.63 -28.40
C VAL A 802 -21.71 -3.14 -28.71
N PHE A 803 -20.51 -2.72 -29.13
CA PHE A 803 -20.28 -1.37 -29.64
C PHE A 803 -20.57 -1.32 -31.14
N PRO A 804 -21.23 -0.25 -31.64
CA PRO A 804 -21.48 -0.13 -33.06
C PRO A 804 -20.17 0.02 -33.83
N ALA A 805 -20.11 -0.55 -35.04
CA ALA A 805 -18.96 -0.42 -35.90
C ALA A 805 -18.71 1.07 -36.23
N VAL A 806 -17.44 1.48 -36.27
CA VAL A 806 -17.07 2.80 -36.79
C VAL A 806 -17.33 2.75 -38.29
N VAL A 807 -18.38 3.41 -38.77
CA VAL A 807 -18.65 3.53 -40.21
C VAL A 807 -17.47 4.25 -40.86
N PRO A 808 -16.72 3.61 -41.79
CA PRO A 808 -15.68 4.29 -42.53
C PRO A 808 -16.32 5.38 -43.38
N TRP A 809 -15.77 6.60 -43.33
CA TRP A 809 -16.29 7.74 -44.10
C TRP A 809 -16.19 7.52 -45.63
N PHE A 810 -15.34 6.58 -46.06
CA PHE A 810 -15.23 6.14 -47.45
C PHE A 810 -15.61 4.67 -47.57
N ARG A 811 -16.66 4.38 -48.34
CA ARG A 811 -16.88 3.05 -48.92
C ARG A 811 -15.68 2.75 -49.82
N PRO A 812 -15.00 1.60 -49.70
CA PRO A 812 -14.07 1.16 -50.73
C PRO A 812 -14.84 1.16 -52.06
N ARG A 813 -14.34 1.87 -53.07
CA ARG A 813 -14.83 1.72 -54.44
C ARG A 813 -14.70 0.23 -54.76
N SER A 814 -15.83 -0.46 -54.91
CA SER A 814 -15.85 -1.83 -55.41
C SER A 814 -15.04 -1.85 -56.70
N SER A 815 -14.00 -2.67 -56.75
CA SER A 815 -13.35 -3.04 -57.99
C SER A 815 -14.42 -3.61 -58.90
N LYS A 816 -14.85 -2.86 -59.91
CA LYS A 816 -15.51 -3.44 -61.07
C LYS A 816 -14.50 -4.40 -61.70
N GLY A 817 -14.74 -5.68 -61.55
CA GLY A 817 -13.93 -6.75 -62.13
C GLY A 817 -14.82 -7.96 -62.38
N ASN A 818 -15.19 -8.10 -63.65
CA ASN A 818 -15.73 -9.28 -64.34
C ASN A 818 -16.96 -9.98 -63.73
N ALA A 819 -18.14 -9.54 -64.19
CA ALA A 819 -19.25 -10.46 -64.36
C ALA A 819 -18.94 -11.34 -65.58
N SER A 820 -18.61 -12.61 -65.35
CA SER A 820 -18.87 -13.67 -66.31
C SER A 820 -20.34 -14.06 -66.14
N ASP A 821 -21.05 -13.84 -67.23
CA ASP A 821 -22.35 -14.39 -67.59
C ASP A 821 -22.40 -15.89 -67.30
N ASP A 822 -23.38 -16.32 -66.50
CA ASP A 822 -24.00 -17.65 -66.53
C ASP A 822 -25.31 -17.53 -65.74
N GLY A 823 -26.41 -17.59 -66.48
CA GLY A 823 -27.77 -17.60 -65.95
C GLY A 823 -28.16 -18.94 -65.35
N ASP A 824 -29.12 -18.90 -64.43
CA ASP A 824 -30.35 -19.72 -64.47
C ASP A 824 -31.24 -19.32 -63.27
N ASP A 825 -32.46 -18.91 -63.62
CA ASP A 825 -33.78 -19.18 -63.02
C ASP A 825 -33.92 -19.44 -61.50
N ASP A 826 -34.72 -18.62 -60.83
CA ASP A 826 -36.09 -18.98 -60.43
C ASP A 826 -36.70 -17.92 -59.46
N ASP A 827 -37.78 -17.31 -59.96
CA ASP A 827 -39.07 -17.06 -59.32
C ASP A 827 -39.24 -16.48 -57.89
N ASP A 828 -40.06 -15.42 -57.89
CA ASP A 828 -41.25 -15.21 -57.05
C ASP A 828 -41.26 -14.14 -55.91
N VAL A 829 -42.03 -13.10 -56.23
CA VAL A 829 -43.14 -12.50 -55.45
C VAL A 829 -42.79 -11.49 -54.34
N GLU A 830 -42.97 -10.21 -54.69
CA GLU A 830 -43.49 -9.17 -53.78
C GLU A 830 -45.03 -9.25 -53.73
N PRO A 831 -45.68 -8.88 -52.60
CA PRO A 831 -46.22 -7.52 -52.56
C PRO A 831 -46.19 -6.81 -51.19
N ALA A 832 -45.89 -5.51 -51.28
CA ALA A 832 -46.53 -4.34 -50.67
C ALA A 832 -47.39 -4.46 -49.39
N LEU A 833 -47.14 -3.55 -48.44
CA LEU A 833 -48.20 -2.89 -47.66
C LEU A 833 -47.89 -1.40 -47.42
N ASP A 834 -48.97 -0.64 -47.57
CA ASP A 834 -49.24 0.79 -47.45
C ASP A 834 -48.75 1.52 -46.19
N GLU A 835 -48.50 2.83 -46.31
CA GLU A 835 -49.34 3.84 -45.63
C GLU A 835 -49.05 5.28 -46.11
N PHE A 836 -50.12 5.96 -46.55
CA PHE A 836 -50.21 7.38 -46.83
C PHE A 836 -50.96 8.06 -45.67
N ALA A 837 -50.44 9.15 -45.11
CA ALA A 837 -51.26 10.16 -44.41
C ALA A 837 -50.56 11.53 -44.40
N ALA A 838 -51.38 12.55 -44.64
CA ALA A 838 -51.01 13.91 -44.99
C ALA A 838 -50.84 14.84 -43.78
N SER A 839 -50.05 15.92 -43.97
CA SER A 839 -50.47 17.30 -43.69
C SER A 839 -49.35 18.27 -44.09
N GLY A 840 -49.66 19.22 -44.98
CA GLY A 840 -48.75 20.22 -45.51
C GLY A 840 -48.68 21.53 -44.72
N ASP A 841 -47.59 22.23 -44.99
CA ASP A 841 -47.35 23.68 -45.15
C ASP A 841 -48.10 24.73 -44.32
N THR A 842 -47.32 25.67 -43.77
CA THR A 842 -47.54 27.11 -43.99
C THR A 842 -46.21 27.89 -43.93
N GLU A 843 -46.22 28.99 -44.68
CA GLU A 843 -45.16 29.86 -45.18
C GLU A 843 -44.61 30.92 -44.21
N SER A 844 -43.60 31.62 -44.76
CA SER A 844 -42.97 32.91 -44.46
C SER A 844 -43.67 34.01 -43.64
N GLU A 845 -42.78 34.84 -43.07
CA GLU A 845 -42.88 36.08 -42.25
C GLU A 845 -42.97 35.92 -40.73
#